data_AF-A0A1Y1VMW1-F1
#
_entry.id   AF-A0A1Y1VMW1-F1
#
_cell.length_a   1.000
_cell.length_b   1.000
_cell.length_c   1.000
_cell.angle_alpha   90.00
_cell.angle_beta   90.00
_cell.angle_gamma   90.00
#
_symmetry.space_group_name_H-M   'P 1'
#
loop_
_entity.id
_entity.type
_entity.pdbx_description
1 polymer ?
#
loop_
_entity_poly.entity_id
_entity_poly.type
_entity_poly.pdbx_seq_one_letter_code
_entity_poly.pdbx_strand_id
1 'polypeptide(L)'
;MVSLKAYKSNNGYIGKINISELETTMKQKADVKFFVILDRSGSMRHSVRKFVNLILPKILIKLNMTEVDIDLITFDDYSEIYTGNMTYFKNLDIDCRGGTHMACAIEDLKVLLNKLIIQNKKQNIRILTLSDGDLFDQSETLNLASSLYLDIKDNFIINSQAIRFFTSSCEPDTRGLSSMLQFNTLSNPYLIDIDSADGVERIAESIAALYRHDGMNYKITLQSSEKILKENPWNLPDDTIDLFEEDNFIWMDKLPEQIYIQTEVDGLSSLCNIPVEICEELTLNNYKRILDKKIDFFMRKLKVLKIINTQTALEEMKLIAKYFEEFEQYLINNSMQGDSNDYILIKDRIHYLKRRIRKQEFSIFGMMKEIQNNDKVSQLNSKQLADFLRNVEVNKDGKSLSRRGMNEGIDFDEEARKEVLAMAEHLDEIKDIDDSEHSVSFYSTYTTLEGIKSVCELADDKDALEAFTAIDIIKLLNIVGIGCDGFIGNYTDPMIYRLNDIYLGCYISLSDVLTASEFSNGENNLVDFNTRKIITNVIPVFDDQRIHQFLLKYAPKLLEYTASIGMRRVLVEVPYTYEFSIESGILKICQMFSENHRSEAVINLFSQLIENYQVASKGHYNYVNNLINKQIEGYQSDEEQSKYYIYLDDNSVECMTNVFINIIKNNQMEILPKILRHLFCHEIHRVVNKMIKKNQDIQNYAHITLKSLLGIDYEKNGTPLPKMFDQNNIPEFFDEYTVNYDIVNEIFSYAKNVMMIPFIPYYIQAILQEDKIEGINKISECNEENVKSLLDIHYNFEEFKVFSIVQALLCIKNESRMDTSNQRMIIIDTENYEESNEMVKKYIRTRYRMDYESRLNEQLKKEASILEDELVIKMLTSESLEEFKEGFKNGISRGNSTVKIENIYSAGFLKLINELNSNYKTENYPLLFDKTSIILLGRDEDDQVVWNNGNVCRKSNKILKNILKESDSERWEEVEKIYKKHNIHIYRSYGMNRHGHDNGKPSYWALGYKTLEDMFNSVPQEEIDKYKSIHTYCCGLNRY
;
A
#
# COMPACT_ATOMS: atom_id res chain seq x y z
N MET A 1 -9.92 64.46 -0.97
CA MET A 1 -8.58 65.00 -0.66
C MET A 1 -7.74 63.79 -0.35
N VAL A 2 -6.69 63.50 -1.14
CA VAL A 2 -5.91 62.28 -0.99
C VAL A 2 -5.07 62.35 0.28
N SER A 3 -5.14 61.34 1.14
CA SER A 3 -4.36 61.21 2.36
C SER A 3 -3.69 59.83 2.46
N LEU A 4 -2.53 59.76 3.10
CA LEU A 4 -1.84 58.50 3.39
C LEU A 4 -2.29 57.98 4.77
N LYS A 5 -3.02 56.86 4.78
CA LYS A 5 -3.46 56.22 6.03
C LYS A 5 -2.38 55.28 6.56
N ALA A 6 -1.77 55.60 7.70
CA ALA A 6 -0.69 54.82 8.30
C ALA A 6 -1.21 53.96 9.47
N TYR A 7 -1.06 52.64 9.36
CA TYR A 7 -1.44 51.65 10.36
C TYR A 7 -0.19 51.07 11.02
N LYS A 8 -0.16 50.99 12.36
CA LYS A 8 0.99 50.42 13.08
C LYS A 8 1.06 48.90 12.86
N SER A 9 2.25 48.37 12.59
CA SER A 9 2.56 46.96 12.32
C SER A 9 3.77 46.48 13.14
N ASN A 10 4.12 45.20 13.04
CA ASN A 10 5.25 44.57 13.73
C ASN A 10 6.58 45.33 13.57
N ASN A 11 6.91 45.73 12.33
CA ASN A 11 8.16 46.40 11.96
C ASN A 11 7.89 47.78 11.35
N GLY A 12 7.20 48.67 12.09
CA GLY A 12 6.93 50.05 11.67
C GLY A 12 5.46 50.29 11.33
N TYR A 13 5.18 50.77 10.11
CA TYR A 13 3.86 51.17 9.65
C TYR A 13 3.54 50.61 8.27
N ILE A 14 2.26 50.32 8.02
CA ILE A 14 1.72 50.03 6.69
C ILE A 14 0.87 51.22 6.27
N GLY A 15 1.26 51.90 5.19
CA GLY A 15 0.55 52.98 4.54
C GLY A 15 -0.44 52.46 3.50
N LYS A 16 -1.65 53.01 3.48
CA LYS A 16 -2.63 52.82 2.41
C LYS A 16 -2.98 54.18 1.81
N ILE A 17 -2.84 54.32 0.49
CA ILE A 17 -3.20 55.53 -0.25
C ILE A 17 -3.98 55.17 -1.52
N ASN A 18 -5.10 55.83 -1.73
CA ASN A 18 -5.93 55.64 -2.92
C ASN A 18 -5.87 56.92 -3.77
N ILE A 19 -5.43 56.79 -5.02
CA ILE A 19 -5.26 57.93 -5.93
C ILE A 19 -6.32 57.99 -7.05
N SER A 20 -7.37 57.17 -6.98
CA SER A 20 -8.48 57.19 -7.95
C SER A 20 -9.16 58.57 -8.01
N GLU A 21 -9.16 59.31 -6.90
CA GLU A 21 -9.82 60.61 -6.73
C GLU A 21 -8.99 61.81 -7.23
N LEU A 22 -7.75 61.60 -7.71
CA LEU A 22 -6.96 62.69 -8.30
C LEU A 22 -7.56 63.09 -9.67
N GLU A 23 -7.85 64.39 -9.82
CA GLU A 23 -8.45 64.95 -11.04
C GLU A 23 -7.68 64.54 -12.30
N THR A 24 -8.41 64.14 -13.35
CA THR A 24 -7.89 63.69 -14.65
C THR A 24 -7.00 64.72 -15.35
N THR A 25 -7.04 65.98 -14.96
CA THR A 25 -6.21 67.09 -15.45
C THR A 25 -4.74 66.98 -15.07
N MET A 26 -4.36 66.14 -14.08
CA MET A 26 -2.97 65.97 -13.63
C MET A 26 -2.24 64.76 -14.25
N LYS A 27 -2.82 64.13 -15.27
CA LYS A 27 -2.39 62.83 -15.80
C LYS A 27 -1.67 62.97 -17.16
N GLN A 28 -0.34 62.90 -17.20
CA GLN A 28 0.43 62.79 -18.45
C GLN A 28 0.44 61.34 -18.96
N LYS A 29 0.24 61.13 -20.27
CA LYS A 29 0.27 59.81 -20.91
C LYS A 29 1.69 59.24 -20.82
N ALA A 30 1.87 58.17 -20.05
CA ALA A 30 3.15 57.49 -19.89
C ALA A 30 3.56 56.77 -21.18
N ASP A 31 4.88 56.65 -21.40
CA ASP A 31 5.45 55.83 -22.46
C ASP A 31 5.35 54.35 -22.08
N VAL A 32 4.29 53.69 -22.56
CA VAL A 32 4.02 52.27 -22.30
C VAL A 32 4.44 51.44 -23.49
N LYS A 33 5.32 50.47 -23.28
CA LYS A 33 5.67 49.44 -24.26
C LYS A 33 4.78 48.21 -24.09
N PHE A 34 4.41 47.58 -25.20
CA PHE A 34 3.58 46.38 -25.20
C PHE A 34 4.24 45.28 -26.03
N PHE A 35 4.63 44.21 -25.35
CA PHE A 35 5.13 42.98 -25.94
C PHE A 35 4.01 41.95 -26.00
N VAL A 36 3.88 41.29 -27.15
CA VAL A 36 2.98 40.16 -27.34
C VAL A 36 3.83 38.95 -27.71
N ILE A 37 3.74 37.88 -26.94
CA ILE A 37 4.45 36.62 -27.17
C ILE A 37 3.42 35.59 -27.61
N LEU A 38 3.49 35.16 -28.86
CA LEU A 38 2.45 34.39 -29.52
C LEU A 38 2.99 33.08 -30.07
N ASP A 39 2.39 31.98 -29.64
CA ASP A 39 2.58 30.69 -30.28
C ASP A 39 2.05 30.74 -31.72
N ARG A 40 2.88 30.28 -32.66
CA ARG A 40 2.49 30.10 -34.06
C ARG A 40 2.75 28.67 -34.55
N SER A 41 2.88 27.72 -33.63
CA SER A 41 3.01 26.30 -33.88
C SER A 41 1.90 25.76 -34.79
N GLY A 42 2.14 24.58 -35.37
CA GLY A 42 1.16 23.93 -36.25
C GLY A 42 -0.23 23.69 -35.63
N SER A 43 -0.34 23.58 -34.29
CA SER A 43 -1.63 23.43 -33.59
C SER A 43 -2.51 24.67 -33.71
N MET A 44 -1.90 25.86 -33.81
CA MET A 44 -2.63 27.12 -33.86
C MET A 44 -3.41 27.33 -35.17
N ARG A 45 -3.03 26.65 -36.27
CA ARG A 45 -3.72 26.70 -37.57
C ARG A 45 -4.08 28.14 -37.99
N HIS A 46 -5.31 28.38 -38.45
CA HIS A 46 -5.83 29.70 -38.82
C HIS A 46 -5.98 30.66 -37.63
N SER A 47 -5.84 30.18 -36.40
CA SER A 47 -5.99 31.01 -35.21
C SER A 47 -4.85 32.00 -35.03
N VAL A 48 -3.64 31.72 -35.55
CA VAL A 48 -2.52 32.70 -35.59
C VAL A 48 -2.96 33.95 -36.34
N ARG A 49 -3.40 33.77 -37.59
CA ARG A 49 -3.85 34.86 -38.45
C ARG A 49 -5.10 35.55 -37.91
N LYS A 50 -6.05 34.79 -37.35
CA LYS A 50 -7.23 35.35 -36.66
C LYS A 50 -6.80 36.25 -35.50
N PHE A 51 -5.83 35.81 -34.70
CA PHE A 51 -5.34 36.57 -33.56
C PHE A 51 -4.64 37.85 -34.00
N VAL A 52 -3.64 37.74 -34.88
CA VAL A 52 -2.81 38.87 -35.31
C VAL A 52 -3.60 39.90 -36.12
N ASN A 53 -4.44 39.47 -37.06
CA ASN A 53 -5.04 40.40 -38.02
C ASN A 53 -6.40 40.94 -37.55
N LEU A 54 -7.09 40.25 -36.62
CA LEU A 54 -8.43 40.62 -36.18
C LEU A 54 -8.53 40.91 -34.68
N ILE A 55 -7.94 40.09 -33.82
CA ILE A 55 -8.08 40.21 -32.35
C ILE A 55 -7.13 41.28 -31.80
N LEU A 56 -5.83 41.18 -32.11
CA LEU A 56 -4.79 42.11 -31.62
C LEU A 56 -5.10 43.58 -31.97
N PRO A 57 -5.53 43.93 -33.21
CA PRO A 57 -5.93 45.30 -33.52
C PRO A 57 -7.10 45.81 -32.66
N LYS A 58 -8.05 44.93 -32.30
CA LYS A 58 -9.16 45.30 -31.42
C LYS A 58 -8.72 45.48 -29.97
N ILE A 59 -7.76 44.67 -29.49
CA ILE A 59 -7.15 44.87 -28.17
C ILE A 59 -6.51 46.26 -28.11
N LEU A 60 -5.73 46.64 -29.14
CA LEU A 60 -5.08 47.96 -29.19
C LEU A 60 -6.08 49.12 -29.21
N ILE A 61 -7.21 48.98 -29.91
CA ILE A 61 -8.30 49.97 -29.86
C ILE A 61 -8.84 50.10 -28.44
N LYS A 62 -9.16 48.97 -27.78
CA LYS A 62 -9.73 48.96 -26.43
C LYS A 62 -8.78 49.50 -25.36
N LEU A 63 -7.47 49.44 -25.59
CA LEU A 63 -6.43 49.96 -24.70
C LEU A 63 -5.97 51.39 -25.06
N ASN A 64 -6.56 52.04 -26.08
CA ASN A 64 -6.14 53.35 -26.59
C ASN A 64 -4.66 53.41 -27.05
N MET A 65 -4.19 52.32 -27.67
CA MET A 65 -2.82 52.11 -28.17
C MET A 65 -2.75 51.99 -29.70
N THR A 66 -3.65 52.63 -30.45
CA THR A 66 -3.74 52.45 -31.92
C THR A 66 -2.51 52.96 -32.68
N GLU A 67 -1.87 54.02 -32.18
CA GLU A 67 -0.68 54.67 -32.78
C GLU A 67 0.64 54.27 -32.11
N VAL A 68 0.60 53.36 -31.13
CA VAL A 68 1.80 52.92 -30.41
C VAL A 68 2.39 51.73 -31.13
N ASP A 69 3.70 51.77 -31.42
CA ASP A 69 4.42 50.60 -31.91
C ASP A 69 4.51 49.54 -30.82
N ILE A 70 4.02 48.34 -31.14
CA ILE A 70 4.11 47.14 -30.29
C ILE A 70 5.06 46.14 -30.93
N ASP A 71 5.63 45.28 -30.09
CA ASP A 71 6.53 44.21 -30.50
C ASP A 71 5.84 42.87 -30.33
N LEU A 72 5.58 42.18 -31.45
CA LEU A 72 5.06 40.82 -31.49
C LEU A 72 6.24 39.85 -31.66
N ILE A 73 6.52 39.08 -30.62
CA ILE A 73 7.47 37.98 -30.63
C ILE A 73 6.67 36.71 -30.86
N THR A 74 7.00 35.98 -31.92
CA THR A 74 6.33 34.71 -32.22
C THR A 74 7.29 33.56 -31.98
N PHE A 75 6.77 32.39 -31.64
CA PHE A 75 7.61 31.22 -31.40
C PHE A 75 7.02 29.94 -32.00
N ASP A 76 7.91 29.11 -32.54
CA ASP A 76 7.64 27.76 -33.04
C ASP A 76 8.85 26.84 -32.79
N ASP A 77 9.57 26.41 -33.83
CA ASP A 77 10.93 25.85 -33.72
C ASP A 77 12.01 26.95 -33.60
N TYR A 78 11.64 28.21 -33.88
CA TYR A 78 12.46 29.42 -33.78
C TYR A 78 11.59 30.65 -33.43
N SER A 79 12.22 31.76 -33.09
CA SER A 79 11.53 33.02 -32.80
C SER A 79 11.71 34.06 -33.91
N GLU A 80 10.70 34.90 -34.10
CA GLU A 80 10.78 36.09 -34.94
C GLU A 80 10.06 37.27 -34.28
N ILE A 81 10.63 38.47 -34.45
CA ILE A 81 10.13 39.73 -33.92
C ILE A 81 9.51 40.56 -35.04
N TYR A 82 8.29 41.01 -34.82
CA TYR A 82 7.57 41.95 -35.68
C TYR A 82 7.26 43.23 -34.89
N THR A 83 7.73 44.38 -35.37
CA THR A 83 7.47 45.68 -34.73
C THR A 83 6.58 46.54 -35.61
N GLY A 84 5.49 47.07 -35.06
CA GLY A 84 4.63 48.01 -35.79
C GLY A 84 3.39 48.45 -35.02
N ASN A 85 2.52 49.21 -35.67
CA ASN A 85 1.27 49.70 -35.07
C ASN A 85 0.05 48.85 -35.50
N MET A 86 -1.16 49.26 -35.08
CA MET A 86 -2.41 48.56 -35.41
C MET A 86 -2.58 48.30 -36.92
N THR A 87 -2.22 49.26 -37.78
CA THR A 87 -2.40 49.16 -39.24
C THR A 87 -1.44 48.15 -39.85
N TYR A 88 -0.22 48.04 -39.32
CA TYR A 88 0.76 47.03 -39.71
C TYR A 88 0.23 45.62 -39.44
N PHE A 89 -0.20 45.33 -38.20
CA PHE A 89 -0.67 43.98 -37.82
C PHE A 89 -1.97 43.55 -38.51
N LYS A 90 -2.86 44.48 -38.87
CA LYS A 90 -4.05 44.16 -39.70
C LYS A 90 -3.68 43.54 -41.05
N ASN A 91 -2.55 43.95 -41.62
CA ASN A 91 -2.09 43.57 -42.95
C ASN A 91 -0.89 42.62 -42.93
N LEU A 92 -0.44 42.19 -41.75
CA LEU A 92 0.69 41.28 -41.62
C LEU A 92 0.33 39.91 -42.21
N ASP A 93 1.19 39.39 -43.07
CA ASP A 93 1.06 38.04 -43.60
C ASP A 93 1.80 37.07 -42.67
N ILE A 94 1.04 36.31 -41.91
CA ILE A 94 1.55 35.38 -40.90
C ILE A 94 0.67 34.13 -40.85
N ASP A 95 1.31 32.97 -40.88
CA ASP A 95 0.67 31.66 -40.83
C ASP A 95 1.34 30.77 -39.76
N CYS A 96 0.70 29.65 -39.43
CA CYS A 96 1.24 28.67 -38.49
C CYS A 96 2.39 27.84 -39.10
N ARG A 97 3.38 27.46 -38.30
CA ARG A 97 4.50 26.59 -38.67
C ARG A 97 5.16 25.96 -37.44
N GLY A 98 5.89 24.85 -37.65
CA GLY A 98 6.78 24.26 -36.65
C GLY A 98 6.11 23.63 -35.42
N GLY A 99 6.94 23.22 -34.45
CA GLY A 99 6.55 22.78 -33.11
C GLY A 99 6.37 23.96 -32.13
N THR A 100 6.25 23.65 -30.84
CA THR A 100 6.00 24.65 -29.77
C THR A 100 7.22 24.74 -28.84
N HIS A 101 8.22 25.56 -29.21
CA HIS A 101 9.44 25.85 -28.41
C HIS A 101 9.51 27.33 -28.03
N MET A 102 9.35 27.63 -26.74
CA MET A 102 9.22 29.00 -26.24
C MET A 102 10.55 29.64 -25.79
N ALA A 103 11.59 28.84 -25.55
CA ALA A 103 12.88 29.32 -25.03
C ALA A 103 13.48 30.43 -25.91
N CYS A 104 13.40 30.27 -27.24
CA CYS A 104 13.88 31.27 -28.19
C CYS A 104 13.12 32.61 -28.10
N ALA A 105 11.83 32.59 -27.77
CA ALA A 105 11.02 33.79 -27.59
C ALA A 105 11.48 34.61 -26.37
N ILE A 106 11.93 33.93 -25.31
CA ILE A 106 12.44 34.57 -24.09
C ILE A 106 13.78 35.24 -24.37
N GLU A 107 14.64 34.64 -25.19
CA GLU A 107 15.91 35.27 -25.60
C GLU A 107 15.66 36.52 -26.46
N ASP A 108 14.70 36.47 -27.38
CA ASP A 108 14.31 37.64 -28.17
C ASP A 108 13.72 38.75 -27.29
N LEU A 109 12.90 38.37 -26.30
CA LEU A 109 12.40 39.31 -25.28
C LEU A 109 13.56 39.94 -24.49
N LYS A 110 14.55 39.16 -24.08
CA LYS A 110 15.76 39.65 -23.39
C LYS A 110 16.51 40.67 -24.23
N VAL A 111 16.66 40.43 -25.54
CA VAL A 111 17.30 41.38 -26.45
C VAL A 111 16.54 42.71 -26.52
N LEU A 112 15.21 42.66 -26.61
CA LEU A 112 14.37 43.86 -26.64
C LEU A 112 14.44 44.64 -25.32
N LEU A 113 14.32 43.95 -24.19
CA LEU A 113 14.39 44.58 -22.87
C LEU A 113 15.76 45.20 -22.59
N ASN A 114 16.86 44.52 -22.94
CA ASN A 114 18.21 45.07 -22.76
C ASN A 114 18.43 46.37 -23.55
N LYS A 115 17.82 46.52 -24.73
CA LYS A 115 17.88 47.79 -25.49
C LYS A 115 17.20 48.94 -24.74
N LEU A 116 16.14 48.65 -23.97
CA LEU A 116 15.44 49.63 -23.14
C LEU A 116 16.23 49.99 -21.88
N ILE A 117 16.91 49.02 -21.24
CA ILE A 117 17.75 49.28 -20.05
C ILE A 117 18.82 50.34 -20.35
N ILE A 118 19.46 50.29 -21.52
CA ILE A 118 20.51 51.24 -21.94
C ILE A 118 20.01 52.70 -21.95
N GLN A 119 18.70 52.93 -22.08
CA GLN A 119 18.10 54.27 -22.10
C GLN A 119 17.97 54.90 -20.70
N ASN A 120 18.31 54.16 -19.65
CA ASN A 120 18.42 54.61 -18.25
C ASN A 120 17.17 55.30 -17.69
N LYS A 121 15.98 54.87 -18.16
CA LYS A 121 14.67 55.32 -17.66
C LYS A 121 13.81 54.10 -17.32
N LYS A 122 13.24 54.07 -16.12
CA LYS A 122 12.25 53.07 -15.70
C LYS A 122 11.00 53.22 -16.58
N GLN A 123 10.75 52.23 -17.44
CA GLN A 123 9.62 52.23 -18.40
C GLN A 123 8.51 51.28 -17.94
N ASN A 124 7.28 51.60 -18.36
CA ASN A 124 6.09 50.78 -18.13
C ASN A 124 5.93 49.77 -19.27
N ILE A 125 5.80 48.49 -18.91
CA ILE A 125 5.78 47.40 -19.87
C ILE A 125 4.55 46.52 -19.66
N ARG A 126 3.81 46.25 -20.73
CA ARG A 126 2.79 45.20 -20.80
C ARG A 126 3.37 43.99 -21.53
N ILE A 127 3.12 42.79 -21.01
CA ILE A 127 3.53 41.53 -21.66
C ILE A 127 2.33 40.60 -21.72
N LEU A 128 1.88 40.27 -22.93
CA LEU A 128 0.84 39.28 -23.16
C LEU A 128 1.46 38.01 -23.74
N THR A 129 1.34 36.88 -23.03
CA THR A 129 1.81 35.58 -23.53
C THR A 129 0.64 34.67 -23.86
N LEU A 130 0.67 34.01 -25.02
CA LEU A 130 -0.43 33.14 -25.47
C LEU A 130 0.11 31.89 -26.17
N SER A 131 -0.39 30.71 -25.78
CA SER A 131 -0.05 29.42 -26.38
C SER A 131 -1.26 28.48 -26.39
N ASP A 132 -1.30 27.56 -27.36
CA ASP A 132 -2.32 26.50 -27.46
C ASP A 132 -1.82 25.07 -27.25
N GLY A 133 -0.49 24.89 -27.17
CA GLY A 133 0.16 23.59 -27.11
C GLY A 133 1.06 23.38 -25.90
N ASP A 134 1.49 22.13 -25.73
CA ASP A 134 2.53 21.72 -24.78
C ASP A 134 3.91 22.24 -25.24
N LEU A 135 4.73 22.75 -24.31
CA LEU A 135 6.07 23.21 -24.65
C LEU A 135 7.05 22.05 -24.69
N PHE A 136 7.69 21.82 -25.84
CA PHE A 136 8.74 20.80 -25.97
C PHE A 136 10.03 21.16 -25.22
N ASP A 137 10.24 22.44 -24.92
CA ASP A 137 11.41 23.00 -24.22
C ASP A 137 11.05 23.63 -22.86
N GLN A 138 10.00 23.12 -22.20
CA GLN A 138 9.46 23.67 -20.94
C GLN A 138 10.55 23.96 -19.89
N SER A 139 11.51 23.06 -19.70
CA SER A 139 12.57 23.23 -18.68
C SER A 139 13.53 24.36 -19.02
N GLU A 140 13.88 24.53 -20.29
CA GLU A 140 14.75 25.60 -20.77
C GLU A 140 14.03 26.95 -20.69
N THR A 141 12.78 26.99 -21.13
CA THR A 141 11.87 28.14 -21.00
C THR A 141 11.80 28.64 -19.56
N LEU A 142 11.58 27.74 -18.59
CA LEU A 142 11.53 28.09 -17.16
C LEU A 142 12.82 28.73 -16.66
N ASN A 143 13.98 28.14 -17.00
CA ASN A 143 15.28 28.63 -16.56
C ASN A 143 15.61 30.01 -17.16
N LEU A 144 15.37 30.19 -18.46
CA LEU A 144 15.60 31.46 -19.14
C LEU A 144 14.68 32.56 -18.61
N ALA A 145 13.40 32.26 -18.40
CA ALA A 145 12.45 33.23 -17.86
C ALA A 145 12.85 33.67 -16.43
N SER A 146 13.23 32.72 -15.56
CA SER A 146 13.67 33.04 -14.20
C SER A 146 14.98 33.83 -14.17
N SER A 147 15.94 33.52 -15.06
CA SER A 147 17.16 34.30 -15.19
C SER A 147 16.85 35.73 -15.67
N LEU A 148 16.03 35.87 -16.70
CA LEU A 148 15.65 37.17 -17.24
C LEU A 148 14.92 38.02 -16.19
N TYR A 149 14.05 37.42 -15.38
CA TYR A 149 13.31 38.14 -14.35
C TYR A 149 14.25 38.85 -13.35
N LEU A 150 15.29 38.15 -12.90
CA LEU A 150 16.28 38.72 -12.00
C LEU A 150 17.02 39.91 -12.61
N ASP A 151 17.31 39.86 -13.91
CA ASP A 151 18.01 40.91 -14.64
C ASP A 151 17.15 42.18 -14.81
N ILE A 152 15.81 42.04 -14.85
CA ILE A 152 14.91 43.13 -15.27
C ILE A 152 14.01 43.70 -14.17
N LYS A 153 13.76 42.96 -13.07
CA LYS A 153 12.75 43.32 -12.05
C LYS A 153 12.92 44.70 -11.44
N ASP A 154 14.16 45.19 -11.32
CA ASP A 154 14.48 46.48 -10.70
C ASP A 154 14.45 47.64 -11.73
N ASN A 155 14.42 47.32 -13.03
CA ASN A 155 14.53 48.28 -14.12
C ASN A 155 13.18 48.69 -14.72
N PHE A 156 12.12 47.89 -14.53
CA PHE A 156 10.83 48.09 -15.20
C PHE A 156 9.63 47.87 -14.27
N ILE A 157 8.53 48.54 -14.60
CA ILE A 157 7.21 48.22 -14.04
C ILE A 157 6.49 47.37 -15.08
N ILE A 158 6.20 46.11 -14.76
CA ILE A 158 5.73 45.12 -15.72
C ILE A 158 4.36 44.59 -15.30
N ASN A 159 3.38 44.66 -16.21
CA ASN A 159 2.11 43.96 -16.13
C ASN A 159 2.16 42.78 -17.11
N SER A 160 2.46 41.59 -16.58
CA SER A 160 2.57 40.36 -17.38
C SER A 160 1.36 39.47 -17.18
N GLN A 161 0.73 39.07 -18.27
CA GLN A 161 -0.48 38.27 -18.32
C GLN A 161 -0.33 37.13 -19.32
N ALA A 162 -0.95 35.98 -19.03
CA ALA A 162 -0.81 34.77 -19.82
C ALA A 162 -2.17 34.15 -20.15
N ILE A 163 -2.28 33.50 -21.30
CA ILE A 163 -3.53 32.94 -21.81
C ILE A 163 -3.28 31.53 -22.34
N ARG A 164 -4.08 30.58 -21.84
CA ARG A 164 -4.24 29.26 -22.45
C ARG A 164 -5.29 29.38 -23.53
N PHE A 165 -4.87 29.30 -24.78
CA PHE A 165 -5.73 29.56 -25.91
C PHE A 165 -6.16 28.26 -26.56
N PHE A 166 -7.39 27.83 -26.32
CA PHE A 166 -7.88 26.52 -26.75
C PHE A 166 -8.26 26.55 -28.23
N THR A 167 -7.37 26.04 -29.08
CA THR A 167 -7.62 25.78 -30.51
C THR A 167 -8.12 24.36 -30.77
N SER A 168 -7.97 23.48 -29.77
CA SER A 168 -8.35 22.08 -29.77
C SER A 168 -8.72 21.62 -28.35
N SER A 169 -9.02 20.34 -28.18
CA SER A 169 -9.30 19.72 -26.88
C SER A 169 -8.04 19.46 -26.03
N CYS A 170 -6.84 19.73 -26.54
CA CYS A 170 -5.60 19.59 -25.79
C CYS A 170 -5.42 20.78 -24.83
N GLU A 171 -4.91 20.51 -23.63
CA GLU A 171 -4.65 21.55 -22.63
C GLU A 171 -3.29 22.22 -22.90
N PRO A 172 -3.22 23.56 -23.01
CA PRO A 172 -1.95 24.25 -23.21
C PRO A 172 -1.03 24.17 -21.99
N ASP A 173 0.29 24.25 -22.23
CA ASP A 173 1.31 24.13 -21.17
C ASP A 173 1.15 25.20 -20.07
N THR A 174 0.65 24.75 -18.93
CA THR A 174 0.36 25.65 -17.80
C THR A 174 1.65 26.15 -17.13
N ARG A 175 2.73 25.36 -17.09
CA ARG A 175 3.97 25.73 -16.39
C ARG A 175 4.79 26.72 -17.20
N GLY A 176 4.93 26.46 -18.49
CA GLY A 176 5.58 27.33 -19.46
C GLY A 176 4.93 28.70 -19.50
N LEU A 177 3.61 28.76 -19.65
CA LEU A 177 2.87 30.03 -19.63
C LEU A 177 2.96 30.74 -18.27
N SER A 178 2.85 30.00 -17.17
CA SER A 178 2.97 30.58 -15.81
C SER A 178 4.37 31.15 -15.54
N SER A 179 5.41 30.66 -16.23
CA SER A 179 6.76 31.23 -16.12
C SER A 179 6.81 32.70 -16.54
N MET A 180 5.97 33.12 -17.49
CA MET A 180 5.91 34.53 -17.90
C MET A 180 5.20 35.42 -16.88
N LEU A 181 4.32 34.85 -16.07
CA LEU A 181 3.62 35.59 -15.02
C LEU A 181 4.56 36.04 -13.90
N GLN A 182 5.74 35.42 -13.77
CA GLN A 182 6.76 35.83 -12.80
C GLN A 182 7.29 37.25 -13.06
N PHE A 183 7.22 37.72 -14.31
CA PHE A 183 7.60 39.08 -14.67
C PHE A 183 6.62 40.13 -14.13
N ASN A 184 5.41 39.76 -13.71
CA ASN A 184 4.44 40.73 -13.22
C ASN A 184 4.91 41.34 -11.89
N THR A 185 5.21 42.64 -11.91
CA THR A 185 5.60 43.40 -10.71
C THR A 185 4.47 44.29 -10.20
N LEU A 186 3.43 44.50 -11.01
CA LEU A 186 2.42 45.52 -10.76
C LEU A 186 1.08 44.96 -10.27
N SER A 187 0.47 44.10 -11.07
CA SER A 187 -0.93 43.69 -10.92
C SER A 187 -1.03 42.23 -10.48
N ASN A 188 -2.25 41.75 -10.25
CA ASN A 188 -2.46 40.32 -10.09
C ASN A 188 -2.08 39.60 -11.40
N PRO A 189 -1.21 38.58 -11.35
CA PRO A 189 -0.96 37.73 -12.51
C PRO A 189 -2.20 36.87 -12.76
N TYR A 190 -2.72 36.92 -13.98
CA TYR A 190 -3.81 36.08 -14.44
C TYR A 190 -3.32 35.12 -15.52
N LEU A 191 -3.61 33.84 -15.31
CA LEU A 191 -3.66 32.82 -16.35
C LEU A 191 -5.13 32.55 -16.63
N ILE A 192 -5.62 32.95 -17.81
CA ILE A 192 -7.02 32.73 -18.20
C ILE A 192 -7.13 31.79 -19.39
N ASP A 193 -8.27 31.10 -19.45
CA ASP A 193 -8.62 30.20 -20.54
C ASP A 193 -9.52 30.95 -21.52
N ILE A 194 -9.16 30.91 -22.80
CA ILE A 194 -9.96 31.49 -23.88
C ILE A 194 -10.10 30.45 -24.99
N ASP A 195 -11.32 30.22 -25.44
CA ASP A 195 -11.60 29.35 -26.57
C ASP A 195 -11.43 30.11 -27.90
N SER A 196 -10.68 29.54 -28.84
CA SER A 196 -10.51 30.10 -30.18
C SER A 196 -11.82 30.20 -30.96
N ALA A 197 -12.83 29.40 -30.61
CA ALA A 197 -14.18 29.43 -31.20
C ALA A 197 -14.99 30.66 -30.76
N ASP A 198 -14.59 31.35 -29.68
CA ASP A 198 -15.27 32.56 -29.24
C ASP A 198 -15.24 33.67 -30.31
N GLY A 199 -16.24 34.55 -30.25
CA GLY A 199 -16.32 35.72 -31.10
C GLY A 199 -15.14 36.66 -30.88
N VAL A 200 -14.57 37.20 -31.97
CA VAL A 200 -13.39 38.11 -31.96
C VAL A 200 -13.55 39.26 -30.95
N GLU A 201 -14.75 39.83 -30.85
CA GLU A 201 -15.03 40.93 -29.91
C GLU A 201 -14.94 40.50 -28.45
N ARG A 202 -15.46 39.32 -28.12
CA ARG A 202 -15.44 38.75 -26.77
C ARG A 202 -14.01 38.43 -26.35
N ILE A 203 -13.24 37.81 -27.24
CA ILE A 203 -11.82 37.51 -26.98
C ILE A 203 -11.04 38.81 -26.72
N ALA A 204 -11.17 39.80 -27.61
CA ALA A 204 -10.48 41.08 -27.46
C ALA A 204 -10.89 41.81 -26.17
N GLU A 205 -12.16 41.73 -25.77
CA GLU A 205 -12.66 42.30 -24.52
C GLU A 205 -12.06 41.61 -23.28
N SER A 206 -12.06 40.28 -23.25
CA SER A 206 -11.46 39.51 -22.15
C SER A 206 -9.97 39.81 -21.98
N ILE A 207 -9.22 39.91 -23.09
CA ILE A 207 -7.79 40.22 -23.05
C ILE A 207 -7.56 41.68 -22.63
N ALA A 208 -8.32 42.63 -23.19
CA ALA A 208 -8.20 44.03 -22.81
C ALA A 208 -8.53 44.24 -21.32
N ALA A 209 -9.49 43.50 -20.77
CA ALA A 209 -9.85 43.58 -19.36
C ALA A 209 -8.69 43.25 -18.40
N LEU A 210 -7.72 42.42 -18.81
CA LEU A 210 -6.52 42.10 -18.02
C LEU A 210 -5.59 43.31 -17.81
N TYR A 211 -5.71 44.33 -18.67
CA TYR A 211 -4.88 45.54 -18.65
C TYR A 211 -5.69 46.80 -18.33
N ARG A 212 -7.01 46.67 -18.17
CA ARG A 212 -7.84 47.81 -17.74
C ARG A 212 -7.50 48.14 -16.29
N HIS A 213 -7.36 49.43 -16.02
CA HIS A 213 -7.04 49.96 -14.68
C HIS A 213 -5.69 49.54 -14.13
N ASP A 214 -4.76 49.05 -14.96
CA ASP A 214 -3.40 48.76 -14.50
C ASP A 214 -2.59 50.02 -14.13
N GLY A 215 -3.14 51.22 -14.33
CA GLY A 215 -2.49 52.48 -13.96
C GLY A 215 -1.24 52.82 -14.78
N MET A 216 -0.80 51.95 -15.70
CA MET A 216 0.44 52.12 -16.47
C MET A 216 0.40 53.29 -17.43
N ASN A 217 -0.79 53.77 -17.77
CA ASN A 217 -0.99 54.88 -18.70
C ASN A 217 -0.55 56.24 -18.11
N TYR A 218 -0.27 56.32 -16.80
CA TYR A 218 0.07 57.56 -16.10
C TYR A 218 1.23 57.34 -15.13
N LYS A 219 2.04 58.38 -14.89
CA LYS A 219 3.13 58.33 -13.91
C LYS A 219 2.83 59.26 -12.75
N ILE A 220 2.61 58.69 -11.56
CA ILE A 220 2.40 59.41 -10.30
C ILE A 220 3.38 58.82 -9.30
N THR A 221 4.19 59.64 -8.65
CA THR A 221 5.21 59.15 -7.70
C THR A 221 4.95 59.75 -6.32
N LEU A 222 4.91 58.92 -5.29
CA LEU A 222 4.95 59.34 -3.89
C LEU A 222 6.39 59.60 -3.49
N GLN A 223 6.68 60.77 -2.95
CA GLN A 223 8.01 61.19 -2.53
C GLN A 223 8.00 61.53 -1.04
N SER A 224 8.98 61.05 -0.29
CA SER A 224 9.25 61.44 1.08
C SER A 224 10.55 62.24 1.17
N SER A 225 10.68 63.06 2.20
CA SER A 225 11.93 63.76 2.52
C SER A 225 13.06 62.82 2.98
N GLU A 226 12.72 61.58 3.35
CA GLU A 226 13.66 60.58 3.85
C GLU A 226 13.46 59.23 3.14
N LYS A 227 14.50 58.39 3.16
CA LYS A 227 14.42 57.02 2.64
C LYS A 227 13.72 56.11 3.65
N ILE A 228 12.38 56.12 3.61
CA ILE A 228 11.55 55.35 4.54
C ILE A 228 10.52 54.47 3.84
N LEU A 229 10.28 54.69 2.54
CA LEU A 229 9.21 54.04 1.78
C LEU A 229 9.70 52.69 1.25
N LYS A 230 8.91 51.64 1.45
CA LYS A 230 9.20 50.29 0.94
C LYS A 230 8.01 49.75 0.16
N GLU A 231 8.26 49.20 -1.02
CA GLU A 231 7.21 48.59 -1.85
C GLU A 231 6.69 47.27 -1.28
N ASN A 232 7.58 46.46 -0.71
CA ASN A 232 7.25 45.28 0.09
C ASN A 232 8.14 45.28 1.35
N PRO A 233 7.78 44.55 2.43
CA PRO A 233 8.44 44.70 3.73
C PRO A 233 9.91 44.28 3.74
N TRP A 234 10.33 43.44 2.80
CA TRP A 234 11.72 42.98 2.61
C TRP A 234 12.52 43.83 1.61
N ASN A 235 11.92 44.84 0.96
CA ASN A 235 12.66 45.77 0.11
C ASN A 235 13.49 46.77 0.95
N LEU A 236 14.56 47.31 0.36
CA LEU A 236 15.30 48.41 0.96
C LEU A 236 14.44 49.70 0.96
N PRO A 237 14.59 50.57 1.98
CA PRO A 237 13.88 51.85 2.03
C PRO A 237 14.33 52.77 0.89
N ASP A 238 13.38 53.47 0.29
CA ASP A 238 13.60 54.50 -0.72
C ASP A 238 12.88 55.81 -0.38
N ASP A 239 13.25 56.89 -1.06
CA ASP A 239 12.60 58.20 -0.93
C ASP A 239 11.43 58.39 -1.89
N THR A 240 11.27 57.50 -2.87
CA THR A 240 10.22 57.56 -3.89
C THR A 240 9.57 56.20 -4.17
N ILE A 241 8.26 56.17 -4.41
CA ILE A 241 7.50 54.99 -4.84
C ILE A 241 6.47 55.39 -5.89
N ASP A 242 6.37 54.62 -6.98
CA ASP A 242 5.34 54.84 -8.01
C ASP A 242 3.95 54.42 -7.50
N LEU A 243 2.94 55.24 -7.78
CA LEU A 243 1.53 55.03 -7.39
C LEU A 243 0.67 54.70 -8.60
N PHE A 244 -0.31 53.82 -8.38
CA PHE A 244 -1.24 53.33 -9.41
C PHE A 244 -2.69 53.72 -9.09
N GLU A 245 -3.55 53.73 -10.11
CA GLU A 245 -4.92 54.29 -10.08
C GLU A 245 -5.87 53.65 -9.03
N GLU A 246 -5.43 52.65 -8.27
CA GLU A 246 -6.18 51.99 -7.19
C GLU A 246 -5.59 52.23 -5.77
N ASP A 247 -5.83 51.27 -4.85
CA ASP A 247 -5.28 51.22 -3.51
C ASP A 247 -3.80 50.82 -3.58
N ASN A 248 -2.92 51.70 -3.14
CA ASN A 248 -1.49 51.45 -3.02
C ASN A 248 -1.16 51.14 -1.56
N PHE A 249 -0.38 50.08 -1.35
CA PHE A 249 0.09 49.63 -0.04
C PHE A 249 1.60 49.82 0.04
N ILE A 250 2.05 50.49 1.10
CA ILE A 250 3.44 50.91 1.27
C ILE A 250 3.87 50.53 2.67
N TRP A 251 5.07 49.97 2.82
CA TRP A 251 5.67 49.72 4.13
C TRP A 251 6.58 50.88 4.51
N MET A 252 6.59 51.24 5.78
CA MET A 252 7.38 52.36 6.29
C MET A 252 8.05 51.99 7.61
N ASP A 253 9.36 52.22 7.71
CA ASP A 253 10.10 51.95 8.96
C ASP A 253 9.70 52.91 10.10
N LYS A 254 9.34 54.14 9.74
CA LYS A 254 8.85 55.19 10.63
C LYS A 254 7.87 56.09 9.88
N LEU A 255 7.12 56.94 10.60
CA LEU A 255 6.21 57.90 9.97
C LEU A 255 6.99 59.00 9.23
N PRO A 256 6.59 59.39 8.00
CA PRO A 256 7.17 60.52 7.30
C PRO A 256 6.88 61.85 8.00
N GLU A 257 7.85 62.75 8.06
CA GLU A 257 7.62 64.15 8.45
C GLU A 257 6.84 64.92 7.38
N GLN A 258 7.20 64.69 6.10
CA GLN A 258 6.56 65.29 4.93
C GLN A 258 6.47 64.25 3.80
N ILE A 259 5.35 64.26 3.07
CA ILE A 259 5.15 63.34 1.96
C ILE A 259 4.39 64.04 0.82
N TYR A 260 4.90 63.89 -0.39
CA TYR A 260 4.45 64.61 -1.56
C TYR A 260 3.99 63.62 -2.63
N ILE A 261 2.96 63.98 -3.38
CA ILE A 261 2.65 63.36 -4.67
C ILE A 261 3.31 64.23 -5.75
N GLN A 262 4.27 63.66 -6.45
CA GLN A 262 4.89 64.23 -7.63
C GLN A 262 4.12 63.76 -8.87
N THR A 263 3.63 64.72 -9.65
CA THR A 263 3.09 64.49 -10.99
C THR A 263 3.90 65.29 -12.00
N GLU A 264 4.20 64.69 -13.15
CA GLU A 264 4.79 65.40 -14.29
C GLU A 264 3.69 65.66 -15.31
N VAL A 265 3.47 66.93 -15.68
CA VAL A 265 2.56 67.35 -16.74
C VAL A 265 3.34 68.24 -17.70
N ASP A 266 3.44 67.84 -18.97
CA ASP A 266 4.16 68.58 -20.02
C ASP A 266 5.62 68.95 -19.68
N GLY A 267 6.28 68.12 -18.85
CA GLY A 267 7.67 68.35 -18.43
C GLY A 267 7.85 69.30 -17.22
N LEU A 268 6.75 69.77 -16.62
CA LEU A 268 6.75 70.50 -15.34
C LEU A 268 6.31 69.56 -14.22
N SER A 269 7.16 69.37 -13.22
CA SER A 269 6.84 68.59 -12.02
C SER A 269 6.06 69.42 -11.01
N SER A 270 4.84 69.02 -10.67
CA SER A 270 4.10 69.56 -9.53
C SER A 270 4.19 68.63 -8.33
N LEU A 271 4.56 69.20 -7.17
CA LEU A 271 4.58 68.51 -5.88
C LEU A 271 3.37 68.93 -5.06
N CYS A 272 2.53 67.97 -4.70
CA CYS A 272 1.39 68.18 -3.82
C CYS A 272 1.65 67.52 -2.47
N ASN A 273 1.78 68.29 -1.39
CA ASN A 273 1.91 67.73 -0.04
C ASN A 273 0.59 67.08 0.39
N ILE A 274 0.64 65.85 0.88
CA ILE A 274 -0.55 65.13 1.35
C ILE A 274 -0.48 64.88 2.86
N PRO A 275 -1.62 64.93 3.59
CA PRO A 275 -1.63 64.64 5.01
C PRO A 275 -1.44 63.15 5.29
N VAL A 276 -0.74 62.84 6.38
CA VAL A 276 -0.58 61.48 6.92
C VAL A 276 -1.58 61.28 8.07
N GLU A 277 -2.53 60.36 7.89
CA GLU A 277 -3.55 60.01 8.88
C GLU A 277 -3.10 58.77 9.67
N ILE A 278 -2.78 58.94 10.95
CA ILE A 278 -2.45 57.81 11.84
C ILE A 278 -3.75 57.10 12.20
N CYS A 279 -3.88 55.84 11.78
CA CYS A 279 -5.04 55.01 12.01
C CYS A 279 -4.87 54.09 13.24
N GLU A 280 -5.90 53.31 13.55
CA GLU A 280 -5.87 52.27 14.58
C GLU A 280 -4.77 51.22 14.32
N GLU A 281 -4.27 50.60 15.38
CA GLU A 281 -3.30 49.50 15.29
C GLU A 281 -3.91 48.29 14.56
N LEU A 282 -3.09 47.56 13.81
CA LEU A 282 -3.54 46.33 13.16
C LEU A 282 -3.81 45.26 14.22
N THR A 283 -5.02 44.72 14.19
CA THR A 283 -5.51 43.65 15.06
C THR A 283 -6.07 42.52 14.22
N LEU A 284 -6.27 41.34 14.82
CA LEU A 284 -6.93 40.20 14.17
C LEU A 284 -8.29 40.56 13.54
N ASN A 285 -8.99 41.57 14.08
CA ASN A 285 -10.34 41.94 13.65
C ASN A 285 -10.36 42.92 12.45
N ASN A 286 -9.29 43.70 12.23
CA ASN A 286 -9.30 44.74 11.18
C ASN A 286 -8.28 44.51 10.05
N TYR A 287 -7.26 43.67 10.24
CA TYR A 287 -6.18 43.54 9.26
C TYR A 287 -6.70 43.06 7.90
N LYS A 288 -7.65 42.10 7.88
CA LYS A 288 -8.18 41.54 6.64
C LYS A 288 -8.90 42.62 5.82
N ARG A 289 -9.78 43.40 6.46
CA ARG A 289 -10.45 44.55 5.83
C ARG A 289 -9.46 45.57 5.23
N ILE A 290 -8.29 45.73 5.83
CA ILE A 290 -7.28 46.71 5.40
C ILE A 290 -6.42 46.13 4.26
N LEU A 291 -5.92 44.90 4.41
CA LEU A 291 -4.89 44.28 3.57
C LEU A 291 -5.39 43.22 2.59
N ASP A 292 -6.69 42.91 2.53
CA ASP A 292 -7.27 41.79 1.75
C ASP A 292 -6.69 41.69 0.34
N LYS A 293 -6.76 42.81 -0.42
CA LYS A 293 -6.27 42.89 -1.80
C LYS A 293 -4.78 42.53 -1.91
N LYS A 294 -3.96 42.95 -0.95
CA LYS A 294 -2.52 42.71 -0.95
C LYS A 294 -2.16 41.31 -0.46
N ILE A 295 -2.94 40.75 0.47
CA ILE A 295 -2.86 39.34 0.87
C ILE A 295 -3.18 38.46 -0.34
N ASP A 296 -4.27 38.74 -1.05
CA ASP A 296 -4.67 38.02 -2.27
C ASP A 296 -3.59 38.08 -3.36
N PHE A 297 -2.97 39.25 -3.54
CA PHE A 297 -1.83 39.41 -4.44
C PHE A 297 -0.68 38.46 -4.07
N PHE A 298 -0.25 38.43 -2.80
CA PHE A 298 0.82 37.52 -2.37
C PHE A 298 0.41 36.05 -2.44
N MET A 299 -0.85 35.71 -2.16
CA MET A 299 -1.37 34.35 -2.28
C MET A 299 -1.33 33.86 -3.74
N ARG A 300 -1.72 34.71 -4.70
CA ARG A 300 -1.60 34.40 -6.13
C ARG A 300 -0.14 34.31 -6.57
N LYS A 301 0.71 35.23 -6.09
CA LYS A 301 2.15 35.21 -6.35
C LYS A 301 2.78 33.90 -5.86
N LEU A 302 2.47 33.46 -4.65
CA LEU A 302 2.94 32.18 -4.10
C LEU A 302 2.50 30.98 -4.97
N LYS A 303 1.26 30.98 -5.49
CA LYS A 303 0.80 29.94 -6.43
C LYS A 303 1.63 29.92 -7.71
N VAL A 304 1.91 31.09 -8.30
CA VAL A 304 2.75 31.21 -9.51
C VAL A 304 4.18 30.74 -9.22
N LEU A 305 4.80 31.23 -8.14
CA LEU A 305 6.16 30.82 -7.74
C LEU A 305 6.27 29.31 -7.50
N LYS A 306 5.24 28.71 -6.90
CA LYS A 306 5.17 27.26 -6.67
C LYS A 306 5.07 26.46 -7.98
N ILE A 307 4.30 26.92 -8.97
CA ILE A 307 4.19 26.27 -10.29
C ILE A 307 5.53 26.30 -11.05
N ILE A 308 6.27 27.41 -10.93
CA ILE A 308 7.60 27.60 -11.54
C ILE A 308 8.61 26.66 -10.89
N ASN A 309 8.65 26.61 -9.56
CA ASN A 309 9.48 25.70 -8.76
C ASN A 309 10.99 25.79 -9.06
N THR A 310 11.51 26.99 -9.32
CA THR A 310 12.96 27.25 -9.42
C THR A 310 13.54 27.61 -8.05
N GLN A 311 14.86 27.50 -7.89
CA GLN A 311 15.53 27.80 -6.61
C GLN A 311 15.25 29.25 -6.14
N THR A 312 15.23 30.19 -7.08
CA THR A 312 14.93 31.60 -6.83
C THR A 312 13.48 31.80 -6.38
N ALA A 313 12.53 31.09 -7.01
CA ALA A 313 11.13 31.12 -6.61
C ALA A 313 10.94 30.56 -5.18
N LEU A 314 11.65 29.49 -4.82
CA LEU A 314 11.61 28.92 -3.47
C LEU A 314 12.17 29.87 -2.41
N GLU A 315 13.21 30.63 -2.73
CA GLU A 315 13.77 31.66 -1.83
C GLU A 315 12.79 32.82 -1.62
N GLU A 316 12.14 33.29 -2.69
CA GLU A 316 11.12 34.33 -2.59
C GLU A 316 9.90 33.85 -1.79
N MET A 317 9.44 32.60 -2.02
CA MET A 317 8.37 32.00 -1.22
C MET A 317 8.72 31.96 0.27
N LYS A 318 9.97 31.63 0.63
CA LYS A 318 10.43 31.63 2.02
C LYS A 318 10.41 33.04 2.63
N LEU A 319 10.79 34.07 1.87
CA LEU A 319 10.75 35.46 2.33
C LEU A 319 9.31 35.92 2.62
N ILE A 320 8.38 35.63 1.70
CA ILE A 320 6.95 35.96 1.87
C ILE A 320 6.39 35.23 3.10
N ALA A 321 6.58 33.90 3.18
CA ALA A 321 6.06 33.09 4.27
C ALA A 321 6.60 33.54 5.63
N LYS A 322 7.90 33.83 5.72
CA LYS A 322 8.53 34.31 6.95
C LYS A 322 7.95 35.65 7.42
N TYR A 323 7.75 36.61 6.52
CA TYR A 323 7.14 37.88 6.90
C TYR A 323 5.73 37.70 7.47
N PHE A 324 4.89 36.89 6.82
CA PHE A 324 3.52 36.65 7.29
C PHE A 324 3.45 35.82 8.57
N GLU A 325 4.43 34.94 8.82
CA GLU A 325 4.61 34.28 10.12
C GLU A 325 4.85 35.29 11.23
N GLU A 326 5.83 36.19 11.05
CA GLU A 326 6.16 37.23 12.02
C GLU A 326 5.00 38.23 12.21
N PHE A 327 4.31 38.58 11.13
CA PHE A 327 3.14 39.45 11.17
C PHE A 327 1.98 38.81 11.94
N GLU A 328 1.72 37.52 11.74
CA GLU A 328 0.67 36.80 12.45
C GLU A 328 0.99 36.63 13.95
N GLN A 329 2.24 36.32 14.29
CA GLN A 329 2.69 36.27 15.69
C GLN A 329 2.48 37.62 16.40
N TYR A 330 2.75 38.74 15.71
CA TYR A 330 2.46 40.07 16.24
C TYR A 330 0.96 40.30 16.49
N LEU A 331 0.10 39.91 15.53
CA LEU A 331 -1.35 40.00 15.70
C LEU A 331 -1.87 39.13 16.87
N ILE A 332 -1.30 37.93 17.06
CA ILE A 332 -1.65 37.00 18.15
C ILE A 332 -1.23 37.57 19.50
N ASN A 333 0.01 38.02 19.64
CA ASN A 333 0.56 38.57 20.89
C ASN A 333 -0.21 39.81 21.37
N ASN A 334 -0.72 40.62 20.43
CA ASN A 334 -1.57 41.76 20.75
C ASN A 334 -3.03 41.40 21.12
N SER A 335 -3.45 40.15 20.93
CA SER A 335 -4.84 39.70 21.14
C SER A 335 -5.04 38.76 22.34
N MET A 336 -3.96 38.27 22.97
CA MET A 336 -4.02 37.22 23.99
C MET A 336 -3.70 37.75 25.40
N GLN A 337 -4.74 38.25 26.09
CA GLN A 337 -4.88 38.10 27.54
C GLN A 337 -6.02 37.11 27.77
N GLY A 338 -5.70 35.88 28.15
CA GLY A 338 -6.70 34.86 28.54
C GLY A 338 -6.01 33.59 29.01
N ASP A 339 -6.27 33.23 30.27
CA ASP A 339 -5.65 32.14 31.03
C ASP A 339 -5.65 30.79 30.30
N SER A 340 -4.50 30.13 30.36
CA SER A 340 -4.20 28.89 29.65
C SER A 340 -4.45 27.61 30.47
N ASN A 341 -5.20 27.66 31.57
CA ASN A 341 -5.11 26.61 32.59
C ASN A 341 -6.35 25.78 32.93
N ASP A 342 -7.51 25.94 32.28
CA ASP A 342 -8.66 25.04 32.52
C ASP A 342 -9.29 24.57 31.20
N TYR A 343 -8.82 23.44 30.66
CA TYR A 343 -9.40 22.78 29.46
C TYR A 343 -9.78 21.31 29.70
N ILE A 344 -10.08 20.97 30.96
CA ILE A 344 -10.38 19.59 31.35
C ILE A 344 -11.80 19.20 30.89
N LEU A 345 -12.76 20.12 30.93
CA LEU A 345 -14.17 19.89 30.62
C LEU A 345 -14.45 19.83 29.10
N ILE A 346 -15.38 18.99 28.67
CA ILE A 346 -15.75 18.82 27.25
C ILE A 346 -16.29 20.12 26.64
N LYS A 347 -17.10 20.88 27.40
CA LYS A 347 -17.61 22.19 26.93
C LYS A 347 -16.49 23.18 26.63
N ASP A 348 -15.45 23.19 27.45
CA ASP A 348 -14.27 24.02 27.23
C ASP A 348 -13.45 23.51 26.04
N ARG A 349 -13.43 22.18 25.78
CA ARG A 349 -12.82 21.61 24.56
C ARG A 349 -13.55 22.03 23.30
N ILE A 350 -14.87 22.10 23.28
CA ILE A 350 -15.63 22.63 22.13
C ILE A 350 -15.24 24.08 21.87
N HIS A 351 -15.21 24.92 22.90
CA HIS A 351 -14.78 26.32 22.76
C HIS A 351 -13.33 26.43 22.30
N TYR A 352 -12.44 25.59 22.81
CA TYR A 352 -11.05 25.51 22.39
C TYR A 352 -10.91 25.09 20.92
N LEU A 353 -11.60 24.03 20.50
CA LEU A 353 -11.58 23.54 19.12
C LEU A 353 -12.18 24.56 18.15
N LYS A 354 -13.33 25.18 18.48
CA LYS A 354 -13.88 26.29 17.71
C LYS A 354 -12.91 27.48 17.64
N ARG A 355 -12.20 27.81 18.74
CA ARG A 355 -11.17 28.88 18.74
C ARG A 355 -9.95 28.49 17.92
N ARG A 356 -9.52 27.22 17.94
CA ARG A 356 -8.40 26.67 17.16
C ARG A 356 -8.73 26.68 15.68
N ILE A 357 -9.93 26.23 15.30
CA ILE A 357 -10.44 26.26 13.94
C ILE A 357 -10.53 27.69 13.44
N ARG A 358 -11.14 28.60 14.21
CA ARG A 358 -11.15 30.04 13.86
C ARG A 358 -9.73 30.58 13.70
N LYS A 359 -8.80 30.25 14.61
CA LYS A 359 -7.37 30.63 14.45
C LYS A 359 -6.79 30.09 13.13
N GLN A 360 -7.09 28.86 12.75
CA GLN A 360 -6.63 28.26 11.50
C GLN A 360 -7.27 28.94 10.27
N GLU A 361 -8.57 29.23 10.30
CA GLU A 361 -9.29 29.97 9.25
C GLU A 361 -8.76 31.40 9.06
N PHE A 362 -8.30 32.04 10.15
CA PHE A 362 -7.72 33.38 10.14
C PHE A 362 -6.18 33.40 9.99
N SER A 363 -5.53 32.23 9.90
CA SER A 363 -4.08 32.12 9.78
C SER A 363 -3.64 32.35 8.33
N ILE A 364 -3.24 33.58 8.01
CA ILE A 364 -2.65 33.91 6.70
C ILE A 364 -1.41 33.05 6.47
N PHE A 365 -0.58 32.88 7.50
CA PHE A 365 0.58 32.00 7.44
C PHE A 365 0.16 30.55 7.23
N GLY A 366 -0.90 30.07 7.89
CA GLY A 366 -1.48 28.75 7.69
C GLY A 366 -1.88 28.50 6.24
N MET A 367 -2.60 29.43 5.62
CA MET A 367 -2.99 29.36 4.21
C MET A 367 -1.79 29.46 3.25
N MET A 368 -0.79 30.30 3.57
CA MET A 368 0.43 30.46 2.76
C MET A 368 1.37 29.25 2.87
N LYS A 369 1.52 28.71 4.08
CA LYS A 369 2.23 27.47 4.38
C LYS A 369 1.50 26.28 3.79
N GLU A 370 0.17 26.32 3.76
CA GLU A 370 -0.61 25.39 2.97
C GLU A 370 -0.19 25.54 1.52
N ILE A 371 -0.34 26.67 0.82
CA ILE A 371 0.13 26.85 -0.58
C ILE A 371 1.59 26.41 -0.82
N GLN A 372 2.50 26.67 0.13
CA GLN A 372 3.90 26.25 0.07
C GLN A 372 4.06 24.73 0.14
N ASN A 373 3.33 24.08 1.06
CA ASN A 373 3.32 22.63 1.28
C ASN A 373 2.27 21.89 0.43
N ASN A 374 1.44 22.64 -0.28
CA ASN A 374 0.35 22.20 -1.12
C ASN A 374 0.96 21.82 -2.45
N ASP A 375 1.43 20.58 -2.48
CA ASP A 375 1.60 19.80 -3.69
C ASP A 375 0.24 19.25 -4.18
N LYS A 376 -0.93 19.74 -3.67
CA LYS A 376 -2.26 19.13 -3.87
C LYS A 376 -2.45 18.89 -5.36
N VAL A 377 -2.64 17.65 -5.79
CA VAL A 377 -3.95 17.19 -6.30
C VAL A 377 -3.99 15.65 -6.37
N SER A 378 -2.89 14.94 -6.04
CA SER A 378 -2.84 13.47 -5.98
C SER A 378 -2.77 12.89 -4.56
N GLN A 379 -2.79 13.73 -3.52
CA GLN A 379 -2.32 13.34 -2.18
C GLN A 379 -3.16 13.85 -1.00
N LEU A 380 -4.46 14.05 -1.19
CA LEU A 380 -5.33 14.64 -0.16
C LEU A 380 -5.65 13.73 1.04
N ASN A 381 -5.33 12.43 0.99
CA ASN A 381 -5.26 11.57 2.18
C ASN A 381 -3.81 11.25 2.58
N SER A 382 -2.82 11.75 1.83
CA SER A 382 -1.50 11.16 1.80
C SER A 382 -0.52 11.67 2.85
N LYS A 383 -0.82 12.71 3.63
CA LYS A 383 0.11 13.15 4.68
C LYS A 383 -0.04 12.30 5.95
N GLN A 384 -1.27 12.01 6.36
CA GLN A 384 -1.54 10.98 7.36
C GLN A 384 -1.14 9.60 6.84
N LEU A 385 -1.40 9.30 5.56
CA LEU A 385 -0.97 8.07 4.90
C LEU A 385 0.55 8.01 4.67
N ALA A 386 1.29 9.12 4.54
CA ALA A 386 2.74 9.16 4.33
C ALA A 386 3.46 9.13 5.67
N ASP A 387 2.94 9.78 6.71
CA ASP A 387 3.40 9.58 8.08
C ASP A 387 3.06 8.16 8.54
N PHE A 388 1.92 7.60 8.12
CA PHE A 388 1.60 6.17 8.22
C PHE A 388 2.58 5.31 7.40
N LEU A 389 2.82 5.56 6.12
CA LEU A 389 3.75 4.79 5.28
C LEU A 389 5.22 4.95 5.69
N ARG A 390 5.57 6.02 6.43
CA ARG A 390 6.91 6.26 7.00
C ARG A 390 7.08 5.64 8.38
N ASN A 391 6.01 5.53 9.18
CA ASN A 391 6.05 4.98 10.55
C ASN A 391 5.55 3.53 10.67
N VAL A 392 4.80 3.06 9.69
CA VAL A 392 4.43 1.64 9.57
C VAL A 392 5.67 0.92 9.10
N GLU A 393 6.25 0.13 10.00
CA GLU A 393 7.27 -0.86 9.65
C GLU A 393 6.87 -1.60 8.36
N VAL A 394 7.85 -2.00 7.57
CA VAL A 394 7.71 -2.70 6.27
C VAL A 394 7.12 -4.12 6.42
N ASN A 395 6.14 -4.31 7.30
CA ASN A 395 5.40 -5.54 7.47
C ASN A 395 4.19 -5.60 6.51
N LYS A 396 3.78 -6.83 6.19
CA LYS A 396 2.75 -7.14 5.19
C LYS A 396 1.37 -6.55 5.59
N ASP A 397 1.10 -6.46 6.89
CA ASP A 397 -0.19 -6.09 7.44
C ASP A 397 -0.41 -4.57 7.36
N GLY A 398 0.64 -3.79 7.59
CA GLY A 398 0.63 -2.34 7.38
C GLY A 398 0.35 -1.92 5.93
N LYS A 399 0.94 -2.63 4.96
CA LYS A 399 0.62 -2.45 3.52
C LYS A 399 -0.81 -2.85 3.17
N SER A 400 -1.35 -3.89 3.82
CA SER A 400 -2.74 -4.34 3.63
C SER A 400 -3.74 -3.31 4.15
N LEU A 401 -3.51 -2.78 5.37
CA LEU A 401 -4.31 -1.69 5.94
C LEU A 401 -4.24 -0.42 5.07
N SER A 402 -3.06 -0.05 4.58
CA SER A 402 -2.89 1.07 3.64
C SER A 402 -3.76 0.92 2.40
N ARG A 403 -3.79 -0.29 1.82
CA ARG A 403 -4.56 -0.58 0.60
C ARG A 403 -6.06 -0.56 0.86
N ARG A 404 -6.52 -1.04 2.02
CA ARG A 404 -7.94 -0.96 2.39
C ARG A 404 -8.39 0.49 2.54
N GLY A 405 -7.64 1.31 3.28
CA GLY A 405 -7.94 2.74 3.43
C GLY A 405 -7.87 3.54 2.11
N MET A 406 -7.02 3.13 1.16
CA MET A 406 -6.95 3.76 -0.17
C MET A 406 -8.05 3.30 -1.15
N ASN A 407 -8.46 2.03 -1.10
CA ASN A 407 -9.34 1.44 -2.10
C ASN A 407 -10.83 1.81 -1.91
N GLU A 408 -11.24 2.18 -0.71
CA GLU A 408 -12.65 2.47 -0.43
C GLU A 408 -13.05 3.91 -0.79
N GLY A 409 -12.09 4.83 -1.02
CA GLY A 409 -12.41 6.21 -1.37
C GLY A 409 -13.24 6.96 -0.31
N ILE A 410 -13.30 6.43 0.92
CA ILE A 410 -14.09 6.97 2.01
C ILE A 410 -13.40 8.21 2.57
N ASP A 411 -14.11 9.33 2.55
CA ASP A 411 -13.76 10.51 3.31
C ASP A 411 -14.26 10.31 4.76
N PHE A 412 -13.33 9.96 5.65
CA PHE A 412 -13.63 9.70 7.06
C PHE A 412 -14.26 10.92 7.75
N ASP A 413 -13.87 12.13 7.36
CA ASP A 413 -14.40 13.36 7.95
C ASP A 413 -15.84 13.58 7.45
N GLU A 414 -16.13 13.31 6.17
CA GLU A 414 -17.48 13.35 5.62
C GLU A 414 -18.41 12.35 6.31
N GLU A 415 -18.00 11.09 6.46
CA GLU A 415 -18.81 10.07 7.14
C GLU A 415 -19.03 10.39 8.62
N ALA A 416 -17.98 10.83 9.34
CA ALA A 416 -18.13 11.26 10.72
C ALA A 416 -19.14 12.41 10.86
N ARG A 417 -19.09 13.41 9.97
CA ARG A 417 -20.05 14.53 9.97
C ARG A 417 -21.48 14.08 9.67
N LYS A 418 -21.67 13.16 8.71
CA LYS A 418 -22.99 12.58 8.41
C LYS A 418 -23.59 11.88 9.63
N GLU A 419 -22.80 11.11 10.35
CA GLU A 419 -23.26 10.41 11.56
C GLU A 419 -23.56 11.37 12.72
N VAL A 420 -22.80 12.47 12.86
CA VAL A 420 -23.14 13.54 13.82
C VAL A 420 -24.50 14.15 13.51
N LEU A 421 -24.78 14.45 12.24
CA LEU A 421 -26.09 14.98 11.82
C LEU A 421 -27.21 13.97 12.06
N ALA A 422 -26.98 12.69 11.77
CA ALA A 422 -27.94 11.62 12.02
C ALA A 422 -28.24 11.46 13.52
N MET A 423 -27.22 11.52 14.38
CA MET A 423 -27.41 11.53 15.84
C MET A 423 -28.19 12.76 16.30
N ALA A 424 -27.86 13.95 15.80
CA ALA A 424 -28.55 15.18 16.20
C ALA A 424 -30.04 15.16 15.83
N GLU A 425 -30.39 14.66 14.64
CA GLU A 425 -31.79 14.52 14.19
C GLU A 425 -32.61 13.56 15.08
N HIS A 426 -31.96 12.57 15.69
CA HIS A 426 -32.63 11.51 16.45
C HIS A 426 -32.38 11.58 17.97
N LEU A 427 -31.74 12.65 18.47
CA LEU A 427 -31.37 12.79 19.88
C LEU A 427 -32.57 12.65 20.84
N ASP A 428 -33.78 12.94 20.35
CA ASP A 428 -35.04 12.73 21.05
C ASP A 428 -35.31 11.28 21.50
N GLU A 429 -34.69 10.27 20.87
CA GLU A 429 -34.84 8.85 21.25
C GLU A 429 -34.19 8.50 22.59
N ILE A 430 -33.25 9.34 23.07
CA ILE A 430 -32.47 9.11 24.30
C ILE A 430 -32.52 10.30 25.27
N LYS A 431 -33.42 11.26 25.06
CA LYS A 431 -33.49 12.48 25.89
C LYS A 431 -34.07 12.27 27.29
N ASP A 432 -34.86 11.21 27.46
CA ASP A 432 -35.53 10.84 28.72
C ASP A 432 -34.64 10.02 29.66
N ILE A 433 -33.43 9.69 29.22
CA ILE A 433 -32.44 8.97 30.02
C ILE A 433 -31.87 9.91 31.08
N ASP A 434 -32.01 9.52 32.35
CA ASP A 434 -31.34 10.15 33.49
C ASP A 434 -29.95 9.52 33.65
N ASP A 435 -28.91 10.29 33.36
CA ASP A 435 -27.51 9.86 33.41
C ASP A 435 -26.78 10.29 34.69
N SER A 436 -27.50 10.73 35.73
CA SER A 436 -26.90 11.18 37.00
C SER A 436 -26.11 10.10 37.76
N GLU A 437 -26.48 8.83 37.58
CA GLU A 437 -25.80 7.67 38.17
C GLU A 437 -24.93 6.91 37.14
N HIS A 438 -24.77 7.43 35.92
CA HIS A 438 -23.93 6.80 34.92
C HIS A 438 -22.44 6.99 35.21
N SER A 439 -21.63 6.08 34.66
CA SER A 439 -20.18 6.15 34.72
C SER A 439 -19.67 7.42 34.03
N VAL A 440 -18.90 8.21 34.77
CA VAL A 440 -18.24 9.42 34.27
C VAL A 440 -16.77 9.15 33.98
N SER A 441 -16.22 9.79 32.94
CA SER A 441 -14.78 9.74 32.73
C SER A 441 -14.05 10.46 33.87
N PHE A 442 -13.05 9.83 34.45
CA PHE A 442 -12.32 10.34 35.62
C PHE A 442 -11.68 11.72 35.37
N TYR A 443 -11.23 11.99 34.14
CA TYR A 443 -10.59 13.26 33.79
C TYR A 443 -11.60 14.31 33.35
N SER A 444 -12.40 14.05 32.31
CA SER A 444 -13.37 15.05 31.82
C SER A 444 -14.54 15.28 32.78
N THR A 445 -14.86 14.32 33.65
CA THR A 445 -16.04 14.28 34.53
C THR A 445 -17.40 14.22 33.81
N TYR A 446 -17.40 13.85 32.53
CA TYR A 446 -18.61 13.72 31.70
C TYR A 446 -19.00 12.26 31.45
N THR A 447 -20.31 12.03 31.29
CA THR A 447 -20.88 10.74 30.84
C THR A 447 -20.76 10.57 29.32
N THR A 448 -21.06 9.36 28.82
CA THR A 448 -21.22 9.12 27.38
C THR A 448 -22.38 9.90 26.78
N LEU A 449 -23.51 10.04 27.50
CA LEU A 449 -24.68 10.76 27.01
C LEU A 449 -24.41 12.27 26.88
N GLU A 450 -23.70 12.86 27.83
CA GLU A 450 -23.28 14.25 27.74
C GLU A 450 -22.28 14.48 26.60
N GLY A 451 -21.40 13.50 26.33
CA GLY A 451 -20.52 13.51 25.15
C GLY A 451 -21.31 13.53 23.84
N ILE A 452 -22.34 12.67 23.71
CA ILE A 452 -23.24 12.66 22.55
C ILE A 452 -23.95 14.01 22.41
N LYS A 453 -24.54 14.54 23.49
CA LYS A 453 -25.19 15.86 23.48
C LYS A 453 -24.22 16.95 23.00
N SER A 454 -23.00 16.95 23.53
CA SER A 454 -21.95 17.92 23.19
C SER A 454 -21.53 17.85 21.71
N VAL A 455 -21.46 16.66 21.13
CA VAL A 455 -21.18 16.48 19.69
C VAL A 455 -22.37 16.93 18.84
N CYS A 456 -23.60 16.60 19.24
CA CYS A 456 -24.81 16.98 18.52
C CYS A 456 -25.02 18.51 18.52
N GLU A 457 -24.56 19.25 19.54
CA GLU A 457 -24.56 20.73 19.54
C GLU A 457 -23.74 21.33 18.38
N LEU A 458 -22.81 20.57 17.77
CA LEU A 458 -22.09 21.03 16.58
C LEU A 458 -23.00 21.09 15.35
N ALA A 459 -24.06 20.29 15.30
CA ALA A 459 -24.99 20.26 14.16
C ALA A 459 -25.75 21.59 13.99
N ASP A 460 -25.89 22.38 15.06
CA ASP A 460 -26.53 23.70 15.05
C ASP A 460 -25.68 24.76 14.30
N ASP A 461 -24.38 24.50 14.14
CA ASP A 461 -23.39 25.41 13.55
C ASP A 461 -22.70 24.71 12.37
N LYS A 462 -23.39 24.66 11.22
CA LYS A 462 -22.94 23.92 10.03
C LYS A 462 -21.54 24.32 9.56
N ASP A 463 -21.26 25.62 9.57
CA ASP A 463 -19.96 26.16 9.17
C ASP A 463 -18.85 25.65 10.10
N ALA A 464 -19.12 25.61 11.42
CA ALA A 464 -18.19 25.00 12.34
C ALA A 464 -18.05 23.50 12.09
N LEU A 465 -19.15 22.74 11.96
CA LEU A 465 -19.11 21.29 11.76
C LEU A 465 -18.31 20.89 10.51
N GLU A 466 -18.45 21.62 9.39
CA GLU A 466 -17.67 21.37 8.17
C GLU A 466 -16.15 21.51 8.39
N ALA A 467 -15.72 22.30 9.37
CA ALA A 467 -14.31 22.49 9.69
C ALA A 467 -13.75 21.45 10.69
N PHE A 468 -14.60 20.63 11.34
CA PHE A 468 -14.14 19.56 12.24
C PHE A 468 -13.73 18.32 11.44
N THR A 469 -12.61 17.72 11.84
CA THR A 469 -12.19 16.39 11.35
C THR A 469 -12.84 15.27 12.18
N ALA A 470 -12.82 14.03 11.67
CA ALA A 470 -13.30 12.86 12.38
C ALA A 470 -12.61 12.67 13.74
N ILE A 471 -11.30 12.92 13.81
CA ILE A 471 -10.54 12.87 15.08
C ILE A 471 -11.04 13.92 16.08
N ASP A 472 -11.35 15.14 15.62
CA ASP A 472 -11.86 16.19 16.50
C ASP A 472 -13.28 15.84 17.00
N ILE A 473 -14.12 15.22 16.15
CA ILE A 473 -15.44 14.67 16.54
C ILE A 473 -15.28 13.55 17.60
N ILE A 474 -14.35 12.61 17.40
CA ILE A 474 -14.08 11.51 18.36
C ILE A 474 -13.60 12.05 19.71
N LYS A 475 -12.79 13.12 19.72
CA LYS A 475 -12.38 13.82 20.94
C LYS A 475 -13.54 14.50 21.67
N LEU A 476 -14.69 14.68 21.05
CA LEU A 476 -15.87 15.25 21.70
C LEU A 476 -16.91 14.19 22.09
N LEU A 477 -16.98 13.06 21.35
CA LEU A 477 -17.98 12.01 21.56
C LEU A 477 -17.94 11.38 22.96
N ASN A 478 -16.76 11.36 23.59
CA ASN A 478 -16.54 10.95 24.99
C ASN A 478 -17.23 9.63 25.38
N ILE A 479 -17.04 8.58 24.59
CA ILE A 479 -17.50 7.23 24.98
C ILE A 479 -16.68 6.79 26.19
N VAL A 480 -17.35 6.73 27.35
CA VAL A 480 -16.76 6.29 28.62
C VAL A 480 -16.64 4.77 28.61
N GLY A 481 -15.56 4.28 29.20
CA GLY A 481 -15.30 2.86 29.30
C GLY A 481 -14.22 2.58 30.34
N ILE A 482 -13.71 1.36 30.33
CA ILE A 482 -12.63 0.97 31.23
C ILE A 482 -11.27 1.11 30.55
N GLY A 483 -10.34 1.77 31.24
CA GLY A 483 -8.96 1.88 30.77
C GLY A 483 -8.28 0.52 30.72
N CYS A 484 -7.50 0.27 29.68
CA CYS A 484 -6.77 -0.98 29.52
C CYS A 484 -5.37 -0.77 28.94
N ASP A 485 -4.52 -1.77 29.13
CA ASP A 485 -3.27 -1.93 28.40
C ASP A 485 -3.44 -3.05 27.37
N GLY A 486 -3.17 -2.72 26.12
CA GLY A 486 -3.23 -3.59 24.98
C GLY A 486 -2.14 -3.22 23.98
N PHE A 487 -1.61 -4.22 23.29
CA PHE A 487 -0.57 -4.01 22.29
C PHE A 487 -1.13 -3.18 21.13
N ILE A 488 -0.54 -2.02 20.86
CA ILE A 488 -0.91 -1.21 19.69
C ILE A 488 -0.23 -1.83 18.47
N GLY A 489 -1.02 -2.16 17.45
CA GLY A 489 -0.51 -2.85 16.28
C GLY A 489 -1.36 -2.69 15.02
N ASN A 490 -0.84 -3.18 13.90
CA ASN A 490 -1.49 -3.14 12.60
C ASN A 490 -2.45 -4.33 12.42
N TYR A 491 -3.52 -4.37 13.22
CA TYR A 491 -4.49 -5.46 13.21
C TYR A 491 -5.40 -5.40 11.97
N THR A 492 -5.07 -6.14 10.91
CA THR A 492 -5.98 -6.32 9.75
C THR A 492 -7.20 -7.17 10.08
N ASP A 493 -7.07 -8.00 11.11
CA ASP A 493 -8.13 -8.81 11.70
C ASP A 493 -8.25 -8.38 13.18
N PRO A 494 -9.36 -7.79 13.62
CA PRO A 494 -9.53 -7.38 15.01
C PRO A 494 -9.63 -8.57 15.98
N MET A 495 -9.92 -9.80 15.50
CA MET A 495 -10.04 -11.01 16.32
C MET A 495 -8.74 -11.43 17.00
N ILE A 496 -7.59 -10.95 16.54
CA ILE A 496 -6.28 -11.26 17.15
C ILE A 496 -5.87 -10.25 18.23
N TYR A 497 -6.66 -9.21 18.47
CA TYR A 497 -6.38 -8.22 19.50
C TYR A 497 -6.56 -8.79 20.90
N ARG A 498 -5.52 -8.66 21.72
CA ARG A 498 -5.51 -9.14 23.11
C ARG A 498 -5.05 -8.03 24.03
N LEU A 499 -5.67 -7.98 25.20
CA LEU A 499 -5.30 -7.06 26.26
C LEU A 499 -4.26 -7.69 27.18
N ASN A 500 -3.30 -6.89 27.59
CA ASN A 500 -2.35 -7.24 28.64
C ASN A 500 -3.02 -7.11 30.01
N ASP A 501 -3.76 -6.02 30.24
CA ASP A 501 -4.35 -5.68 31.53
C ASP A 501 -5.60 -4.80 31.39
N ILE A 502 -6.45 -4.80 32.42
CA ILE A 502 -7.65 -3.95 32.54
C ILE A 502 -7.61 -3.23 33.89
N TYR A 503 -7.91 -1.93 33.89
CA TYR A 503 -7.77 -1.06 35.06
C TYR A 503 -9.13 -0.69 35.66
N LEU A 504 -9.51 -1.43 36.71
CA LEU A 504 -10.77 -1.23 37.42
C LEU A 504 -10.83 0.05 38.26
N GLY A 505 -9.70 0.77 38.38
CA GLY A 505 -9.54 1.92 39.26
C GLY A 505 -10.15 3.21 38.74
N CYS A 506 -10.44 3.31 37.44
CA CYS A 506 -11.06 4.50 36.85
C CYS A 506 -11.79 4.17 35.53
N TYR A 507 -13.03 4.67 35.42
CA TYR A 507 -13.66 4.86 34.12
C TYR A 507 -13.01 6.05 33.42
N ILE A 508 -12.77 5.90 32.12
CA ILE A 508 -12.10 6.91 31.32
C ILE A 508 -12.64 6.85 29.89
N SER A 509 -12.63 7.96 29.17
CA SER A 509 -12.96 7.98 27.75
C SER A 509 -11.72 7.92 26.86
N LEU A 510 -11.85 7.35 25.67
CA LEU A 510 -10.76 7.40 24.68
C LEU A 510 -10.45 8.86 24.29
N SER A 511 -11.45 9.74 24.34
CA SER A 511 -11.29 11.19 24.13
C SER A 511 -10.23 11.78 25.08
N ASP A 512 -10.28 11.42 26.37
CA ASP A 512 -9.33 11.91 27.36
C ASP A 512 -7.91 11.39 27.08
N VAL A 513 -7.79 10.11 26.73
CA VAL A 513 -6.51 9.49 26.34
C VAL A 513 -5.90 10.20 25.13
N LEU A 514 -6.71 10.48 24.09
CA LEU A 514 -6.25 11.18 22.89
C LEU A 514 -5.86 12.63 23.15
N THR A 515 -6.66 13.32 23.96
CA THR A 515 -6.43 14.72 24.32
C THR A 515 -5.13 14.87 25.12
N ALA A 516 -4.91 14.02 26.12
CA ALA A 516 -3.68 14.01 26.91
C ALA A 516 -2.44 13.66 26.06
N SER A 517 -2.57 12.72 25.12
CA SER A 517 -1.50 12.38 24.19
C SER A 517 -1.13 13.55 23.28
N GLU A 518 -2.12 14.35 22.83
CA GLU A 518 -1.87 15.53 22.00
C GLU A 518 -1.18 16.65 22.80
N PHE A 519 -1.68 16.97 24.00
CA PHE A 519 -1.10 18.02 24.85
C PHE A 519 0.33 17.73 25.31
N SER A 520 0.69 16.45 25.42
CA SER A 520 2.02 16.04 25.85
C SER A 520 2.97 15.71 24.70
N ASN A 521 2.58 15.92 23.44
CA ASN A 521 3.33 15.43 22.27
C ASN A 521 3.69 13.93 22.37
N GLY A 522 2.87 13.13 23.05
CA GLY A 522 3.09 11.71 23.30
C GLY A 522 4.08 11.38 24.43
N GLU A 523 4.61 12.37 25.15
CA GLU A 523 5.59 12.15 26.23
C GLU A 523 4.93 11.79 27.57
N ASN A 524 3.71 12.25 27.83
CA ASN A 524 2.98 12.01 29.09
C ASN A 524 1.62 11.37 28.81
N ASN A 525 1.60 10.04 28.70
CA ASN A 525 0.37 9.26 28.58
C ASN A 525 -0.40 9.24 29.91
N LEU A 526 -1.73 9.14 29.82
CA LEU A 526 -2.56 8.93 31.02
C LEU A 526 -2.21 7.60 31.66
N VAL A 527 -2.20 7.61 32.99
CA VAL A 527 -1.96 6.44 33.82
C VAL A 527 -3.17 6.13 34.65
N ASP A 528 -3.38 4.85 34.93
CA ASP A 528 -4.36 4.41 35.91
C ASP A 528 -3.97 4.94 37.29
N PHE A 529 -4.96 5.47 38.02
CA PHE A 529 -4.74 6.12 39.30
C PHE A 529 -4.14 5.16 40.33
N ASN A 530 -4.58 3.90 40.31
CA ASN A 530 -4.20 2.89 41.30
C ASN A 530 -2.85 2.24 40.98
N THR A 531 -2.70 1.68 39.78
CA THR A 531 -1.53 0.90 39.38
C THR A 531 -0.38 1.75 38.83
N ARG A 532 -0.65 3.02 38.47
CA ARG A 532 0.29 3.92 37.75
C ARG A 532 0.79 3.37 36.42
N LYS A 533 0.14 2.32 35.89
CA LYS A 533 0.42 1.79 34.56
C LYS A 533 -0.24 2.67 33.50
N ILE A 534 0.36 2.70 32.31
CA ILE A 534 -0.12 3.49 31.19
C ILE A 534 -1.45 2.92 30.68
N ILE A 535 -2.41 3.80 30.44
CA ILE A 535 -3.68 3.49 29.76
C ILE A 535 -3.43 3.66 28.27
N THR A 536 -3.38 2.54 27.54
CA THR A 536 -3.18 2.59 26.09
C THR A 536 -4.50 2.68 25.35
N ASN A 537 -5.55 2.04 25.84
CA ASN A 537 -6.84 2.02 25.18
C ASN A 537 -7.99 2.03 26.20
N VAL A 538 -9.22 2.13 25.72
CA VAL A 538 -10.45 2.14 26.50
C VAL A 538 -11.43 1.15 25.90
N ILE A 539 -11.99 0.27 26.71
CA ILE A 539 -13.06 -0.65 26.31
C ILE A 539 -14.40 0.04 26.64
N PRO A 540 -15.24 0.36 25.64
CA PRO A 540 -16.52 1.03 25.88
C PRO A 540 -17.43 0.27 26.84
N VAL A 541 -18.04 1.00 27.78
CA VAL A 541 -19.04 0.46 28.71
C VAL A 541 -20.25 1.39 28.70
N PHE A 542 -21.44 0.84 28.46
CA PHE A 542 -22.70 1.56 28.49
C PHE A 542 -23.53 1.13 29.68
N ASP A 543 -23.91 2.08 30.54
CA ASP A 543 -24.79 1.83 31.68
C ASP A 543 -26.27 1.70 31.25
N ASP A 544 -26.69 2.37 30.17
CA ASP A 544 -28.01 2.21 29.54
C ASP A 544 -27.86 1.70 28.09
N GLN A 545 -28.43 0.53 27.81
CA GLN A 545 -28.36 -0.12 26.49
C GLN A 545 -29.02 0.70 25.37
N ARG A 546 -29.96 1.61 25.68
CA ARG A 546 -30.58 2.51 24.70
C ARG A 546 -29.54 3.45 24.07
N ILE A 547 -28.57 3.92 24.86
CA ILE A 547 -27.45 4.75 24.37
C ILE A 547 -26.59 3.94 23.39
N HIS A 548 -26.28 2.69 23.74
CA HIS A 548 -25.50 1.81 22.89
C HIS A 548 -26.24 1.51 21.57
N GLN A 549 -27.52 1.14 21.64
CA GLN A 549 -28.35 0.88 20.47
C GLN A 549 -28.48 2.12 19.58
N PHE A 550 -28.59 3.30 20.17
CA PHE A 550 -28.61 4.59 19.47
C PHE A 550 -27.33 4.80 18.65
N LEU A 551 -26.15 4.63 19.26
CA LEU A 551 -24.88 4.76 18.54
C LEU A 551 -24.72 3.70 17.43
N LEU A 552 -25.11 2.46 17.67
CA LEU A 552 -25.07 1.41 16.64
C LEU A 552 -26.06 1.65 15.48
N LYS A 553 -27.07 2.51 15.66
CA LYS A 553 -28.07 2.83 14.66
C LYS A 553 -27.69 4.08 13.86
N TYR A 554 -27.15 5.11 14.53
CA TYR A 554 -26.93 6.43 13.94
C TYR A 554 -25.46 6.83 13.82
N ALA A 555 -24.55 6.15 14.52
CA ALA A 555 -23.11 6.42 14.50
C ALA A 555 -22.22 5.14 14.47
N PRO A 556 -22.54 4.11 13.66
CA PRO A 556 -21.76 2.87 13.62
C PRO A 556 -20.31 3.08 13.17
N LYS A 557 -20.02 4.00 12.25
CA LYS A 557 -18.65 4.26 11.78
C LYS A 557 -17.83 4.96 12.85
N LEU A 558 -18.41 5.92 13.58
CA LEU A 558 -17.74 6.56 14.72
C LEU A 558 -17.37 5.56 15.82
N LEU A 559 -18.18 4.53 16.05
CA LEU A 559 -17.83 3.43 16.96
C LEU A 559 -16.62 2.65 16.44
N GLU A 560 -16.62 2.25 15.17
CA GLU A 560 -15.49 1.54 14.55
C GLU A 560 -14.22 2.40 14.54
N TYR A 561 -14.34 3.70 14.26
CA TYR A 561 -13.24 4.66 14.26
C TYR A 561 -12.64 4.83 15.65
N THR A 562 -13.49 4.97 16.67
CA THR A 562 -13.08 5.07 18.07
C THR A 562 -12.30 3.82 18.47
N ALA A 563 -12.85 2.63 18.21
CA ALA A 563 -12.18 1.37 18.50
C ALA A 563 -10.87 1.19 17.71
N SER A 564 -10.85 1.62 16.44
CA SER A 564 -9.68 1.52 15.56
C SER A 564 -8.53 2.41 16.01
N ILE A 565 -8.80 3.65 16.40
CA ILE A 565 -7.79 4.53 17.01
C ILE A 565 -7.27 3.91 18.32
N GLY A 566 -8.15 3.31 19.11
CA GLY A 566 -7.79 2.58 20.31
C GLY A 566 -6.78 1.46 20.07
N MET A 567 -7.08 0.59 19.10
CA MET A 567 -6.28 -0.61 18.80
C MET A 567 -5.01 -0.35 17.96
N ARG A 568 -5.08 0.64 17.05
CA ARG A 568 -4.09 0.83 15.98
C ARG A 568 -3.43 2.19 15.99
N ARG A 569 -3.95 3.16 16.76
CA ARG A 569 -3.59 4.60 16.71
C ARG A 569 -3.78 5.26 15.35
N VAL A 570 -4.57 4.63 14.48
CA VAL A 570 -4.85 5.11 13.12
C VAL A 570 -6.35 5.00 12.87
N LEU A 571 -6.89 6.00 12.20
CA LEU A 571 -8.25 6.01 11.70
C LEU A 571 -8.33 5.13 10.45
N VAL A 572 -8.79 3.89 10.63
CA VAL A 572 -9.08 2.97 9.52
C VAL A 572 -10.38 2.26 9.84
N GLU A 573 -11.27 2.17 8.85
CA GLU A 573 -12.43 1.32 8.96
C GLU A 573 -12.02 -0.14 8.77
N VAL A 574 -12.09 -0.92 9.86
CA VAL A 574 -11.97 -2.38 9.81
C VAL A 574 -13.23 -2.94 10.45
N PRO A 575 -14.09 -3.65 9.72
CA PRO A 575 -15.34 -4.15 10.25
C PRO A 575 -15.17 -4.93 11.55
N TYR A 576 -16.12 -4.77 12.47
CA TYR A 576 -16.19 -5.46 13.75
C TYR A 576 -15.08 -5.09 14.75
N THR A 577 -14.28 -4.05 14.50
CA THR A 577 -13.24 -3.61 15.44
C THR A 577 -13.87 -3.21 16.77
N TYR A 578 -15.01 -2.53 16.74
CA TYR A 578 -15.78 -2.17 17.93
C TYR A 578 -16.24 -3.41 18.73
N GLU A 579 -16.87 -4.36 18.06
CA GLU A 579 -17.35 -5.62 18.67
C GLU A 579 -16.20 -6.38 19.36
N PHE A 580 -15.07 -6.56 18.66
CA PHE A 580 -13.93 -7.30 19.20
C PHE A 580 -13.13 -6.52 20.25
N SER A 581 -13.29 -5.21 20.33
CA SER A 581 -12.75 -4.43 21.45
C SER A 581 -13.45 -4.83 22.76
N ILE A 582 -14.78 -5.00 22.74
CA ILE A 582 -15.56 -5.47 23.90
C ILE A 582 -15.21 -6.93 24.21
N GLU A 583 -15.16 -7.80 23.20
CA GLU A 583 -14.79 -9.22 23.36
C GLU A 583 -13.42 -9.39 24.01
N SER A 584 -12.43 -8.59 23.59
CA SER A 584 -11.10 -8.63 24.18
C SER A 584 -11.12 -8.33 25.68
N GLY A 585 -12.06 -7.48 26.12
CA GLY A 585 -12.34 -7.18 27.52
C GLY A 585 -12.93 -8.37 28.26
N ILE A 586 -13.95 -9.00 27.68
CA ILE A 586 -14.62 -10.21 28.20
C ILE A 586 -13.59 -11.31 28.43
N LEU A 587 -12.78 -11.64 27.42
CA LEU A 587 -11.77 -12.69 27.51
C LEU A 587 -10.70 -12.38 28.55
N LYS A 588 -10.31 -11.09 28.69
CA LYS A 588 -9.33 -10.69 29.70
C LYS A 588 -9.90 -10.82 31.11
N ILE A 589 -11.19 -10.53 31.33
CA ILE A 589 -11.83 -10.78 32.63
C ILE A 589 -11.95 -12.28 32.92
N CYS A 590 -12.28 -13.11 31.92
CA CYS A 590 -12.26 -14.57 32.08
C CYS A 590 -10.86 -15.09 32.50
N GLN A 591 -9.79 -14.50 31.94
CA GLN A 591 -8.42 -14.77 32.37
C GLN A 591 -8.22 -14.37 33.84
N MET A 592 -8.66 -13.17 34.24
CA MET A 592 -8.56 -12.69 35.63
C MET A 592 -9.31 -13.62 36.61
N PHE A 593 -10.49 -14.11 36.25
CA PHE A 593 -11.23 -15.08 37.08
C PHE A 593 -10.48 -16.42 37.24
N SER A 594 -9.80 -16.85 36.18
CA SER A 594 -8.95 -18.06 36.19
C SER A 594 -7.70 -17.88 37.06
N GLU A 595 -7.23 -16.65 37.21
CA GLU A 595 -6.12 -16.23 38.09
C GLU A 595 -6.61 -15.88 39.52
N ASN A 596 -7.85 -16.25 39.87
CA ASN A 596 -8.50 -16.02 41.18
C ASN A 596 -8.74 -14.53 41.53
N HIS A 597 -8.84 -13.64 40.54
CA HIS A 597 -9.24 -12.24 40.73
C HIS A 597 -10.75 -12.06 40.58
N ARG A 598 -11.53 -12.41 41.62
CA ARG A 598 -13.01 -12.44 41.61
C ARG A 598 -13.65 -11.38 42.52
N SER A 599 -13.28 -10.11 42.37
CA SER A 599 -13.92 -9.04 43.14
C SER A 599 -15.30 -8.69 42.57
N GLU A 600 -16.17 -8.15 43.42
CA GLU A 600 -17.52 -7.69 43.03
C GLU A 600 -17.47 -6.70 41.85
N ALA A 601 -16.51 -5.77 41.86
CA ALA A 601 -16.32 -4.81 40.77
C ALA A 601 -16.03 -5.50 39.43
N VAL A 602 -15.17 -6.53 39.41
CA VAL A 602 -14.87 -7.30 38.19
C VAL A 602 -16.11 -8.06 37.70
N ILE A 603 -16.86 -8.66 38.61
CA ILE A 603 -18.07 -9.44 38.28
C ILE A 603 -19.15 -8.53 37.70
N ASN A 604 -19.33 -7.35 38.27
CA ASN A 604 -20.28 -6.36 37.77
C ASN A 604 -19.89 -5.84 36.38
N LEU A 605 -18.60 -5.52 36.17
CA LEU A 605 -18.10 -5.14 34.86
C LEU A 605 -18.26 -6.25 33.83
N PHE A 606 -17.97 -7.51 34.19
CA PHE A 606 -18.15 -8.66 33.30
C PHE A 606 -19.59 -8.79 32.84
N SER A 607 -20.55 -8.67 33.77
CA SER A 607 -21.98 -8.66 33.47
C SER A 607 -22.33 -7.57 32.46
N GLN A 608 -21.86 -6.33 32.69
CA GLN A 608 -22.12 -5.20 31.79
C GLN A 608 -21.48 -5.38 30.40
N LEU A 609 -20.25 -5.89 30.33
CA LEU A 609 -19.59 -6.16 29.04
C LEU A 609 -20.30 -7.24 28.24
N ILE A 610 -20.81 -8.30 28.89
CA ILE A 610 -21.57 -9.36 28.23
C ILE A 610 -22.87 -8.80 27.63
N GLU A 611 -23.59 -7.97 28.37
CA GLU A 611 -24.78 -7.27 27.86
C GLU A 611 -24.44 -6.36 26.67
N ASN A 612 -23.38 -5.56 26.79
CA ASN A 612 -22.92 -4.70 25.71
C ASN A 612 -22.51 -5.51 24.47
N TYR A 613 -21.81 -6.63 24.63
CA TYR A 613 -21.42 -7.49 23.52
C TYR A 613 -22.62 -8.12 22.78
N GLN A 614 -23.66 -8.52 23.51
CA GLN A 614 -24.90 -9.00 22.89
C GLN A 614 -25.54 -7.93 22.01
N VAL A 615 -25.53 -6.67 22.47
CA VAL A 615 -26.05 -5.53 21.70
C VAL A 615 -25.16 -5.23 20.48
N ALA A 616 -23.83 -5.25 20.63
CA ALA A 616 -22.87 -4.97 19.56
C ALA A 616 -22.93 -5.99 18.43
N SER A 617 -22.98 -7.27 18.77
CA SER A 617 -22.95 -8.38 17.82
C SER A 617 -24.26 -8.57 17.01
N LYS A 618 -25.42 -8.09 17.49
CA LYS A 618 -26.74 -8.15 16.82
C LYS A 618 -27.09 -9.49 16.12
N GLY A 619 -26.60 -10.63 16.65
CA GLY A 619 -26.84 -11.95 16.06
C GLY A 619 -25.88 -12.37 14.92
N HIS A 620 -24.75 -11.68 14.77
CA HIS A 620 -23.66 -11.99 13.83
C HIS A 620 -23.30 -13.49 13.84
N TYR A 621 -23.24 -14.14 15.01
CA TYR A 621 -22.91 -15.56 15.16
C TYR A 621 -24.10 -16.53 15.19
N ASN A 622 -25.29 -16.09 14.76
CA ASN A 622 -26.45 -16.99 14.67
C ASN A 622 -26.22 -18.14 13.68
N TYR A 623 -25.39 -17.93 12.65
CA TYR A 623 -25.04 -19.00 11.70
C TYR A 623 -24.25 -20.13 12.37
N VAL A 624 -23.37 -19.82 13.35
CA VAL A 624 -22.60 -20.83 14.10
C VAL A 624 -23.55 -21.70 14.93
N ASN A 625 -24.53 -21.09 15.59
CA ASN A 625 -25.59 -21.85 16.30
C ASN A 625 -26.34 -22.80 15.35
N ASN A 626 -26.64 -22.36 14.13
CA ASN A 626 -27.28 -23.21 13.12
C ASN A 626 -26.37 -24.36 12.67
N LEU A 627 -25.06 -24.14 12.53
CA LEU A 627 -24.08 -25.19 12.23
C LEU A 627 -24.02 -26.24 13.34
N ILE A 628 -24.02 -25.80 14.60
CA ILE A 628 -24.01 -26.68 15.77
C ILE A 628 -25.28 -27.54 15.80
N ASN A 629 -26.46 -26.92 15.68
CA ASN A 629 -27.74 -27.63 15.71
C ASN A 629 -27.87 -28.68 14.61
N LYS A 630 -27.47 -28.36 13.37
CA LYS A 630 -27.47 -29.32 12.25
C LYS A 630 -26.58 -30.53 12.51
N GLN A 631 -25.42 -30.33 13.13
CA GLN A 631 -24.49 -31.42 13.44
C GLN A 631 -25.01 -32.29 14.59
N ILE A 632 -25.67 -31.69 15.60
CA ILE A 632 -26.35 -32.45 16.66
C ILE A 632 -27.40 -33.39 16.06
N GLU A 633 -28.23 -32.89 15.15
CA GLU A 633 -29.20 -33.73 14.41
C GLU A 633 -28.51 -34.81 13.57
N GLY A 634 -27.41 -34.46 12.90
CA GLY A 634 -26.60 -35.38 12.10
C GLY A 634 -25.99 -36.53 12.91
N TYR A 635 -25.46 -36.26 14.10
CA TYR A 635 -24.88 -37.28 14.99
C TYR A 635 -25.89 -38.34 15.44
N GLN A 636 -27.17 -37.97 15.55
CA GLN A 636 -28.23 -38.94 15.84
C GLN A 636 -28.50 -39.91 14.69
N SER A 637 -28.09 -39.55 13.46
CA SER A 637 -28.33 -40.34 12.25
C SER A 637 -27.10 -41.13 11.76
N ASP A 638 -25.89 -40.74 12.13
CA ASP A 638 -24.63 -41.34 11.70
C ASP A 638 -23.57 -41.32 12.82
N GLU A 639 -23.39 -42.46 13.49
CA GLU A 639 -22.48 -42.62 14.63
C GLU A 639 -21.00 -42.37 14.24
N GLU A 640 -20.62 -42.60 12.97
CA GLU A 640 -19.25 -42.31 12.50
C GLU A 640 -18.94 -40.81 12.50
N GLN A 641 -19.94 -39.93 12.39
CA GLN A 641 -19.72 -38.48 12.46
C GLN A 641 -19.38 -38.01 13.86
N SER A 642 -19.78 -38.77 14.90
CA SER A 642 -19.49 -38.44 16.29
C SER A 642 -17.98 -38.51 16.63
N LYS A 643 -17.20 -39.25 15.83
CA LYS A 643 -15.74 -39.39 15.98
C LYS A 643 -14.95 -38.13 15.64
N TYR A 644 -15.53 -37.20 14.89
CA TYR A 644 -14.86 -35.98 14.47
C TYR A 644 -15.24 -34.80 15.36
N TYR A 645 -14.37 -33.80 15.42
CA TYR A 645 -14.71 -32.53 16.07
C TYR A 645 -15.93 -31.86 15.42
N ILE A 646 -16.59 -31.01 16.20
CA ILE A 646 -17.64 -30.14 15.66
C ILE A 646 -17.05 -29.11 14.68
N TYR A 647 -17.74 -28.87 13.56
CA TYR A 647 -17.37 -27.85 12.58
C TYR A 647 -17.90 -26.49 13.02
N LEU A 648 -16.99 -25.55 13.26
CA LEU A 648 -17.29 -24.17 13.65
C LEU A 648 -16.85 -23.14 12.58
N ASP A 649 -16.62 -23.53 11.33
CA ASP A 649 -16.25 -22.62 10.24
C ASP A 649 -15.03 -21.72 10.55
N ASP A 650 -13.99 -22.30 11.15
CA ASP A 650 -12.77 -21.61 11.58
C ASP A 650 -12.97 -20.51 12.65
N ASN A 651 -14.15 -20.44 13.29
CA ASN A 651 -14.38 -19.55 14.44
C ASN A 651 -13.55 -20.01 15.64
N SER A 652 -12.78 -19.06 16.19
CA SER A 652 -11.99 -19.22 17.41
C SER A 652 -12.79 -18.80 18.65
N VAL A 653 -12.18 -18.93 19.83
CA VAL A 653 -12.84 -18.60 21.12
C VAL A 653 -13.40 -17.17 21.17
N GLU A 654 -12.79 -16.24 20.43
CA GLU A 654 -13.22 -14.83 20.32
C GLU A 654 -14.59 -14.64 19.65
N CYS A 655 -15.11 -15.65 18.96
CA CYS A 655 -16.43 -15.59 18.32
C CYS A 655 -17.50 -16.34 19.12
N MET A 656 -17.12 -16.96 20.24
CA MET A 656 -17.97 -17.96 20.89
C MET A 656 -18.81 -17.42 22.02
N THR A 657 -18.57 -16.19 22.51
CA THR A 657 -19.31 -15.63 23.65
C THR A 657 -20.82 -15.63 23.42
N ASN A 658 -21.33 -15.13 22.30
CA ASN A 658 -22.77 -15.18 22.01
C ASN A 658 -23.29 -16.60 21.74
N VAL A 659 -22.46 -17.44 21.13
CA VAL A 659 -22.80 -18.85 20.88
C VAL A 659 -23.01 -19.57 22.22
N PHE A 660 -22.12 -19.35 23.20
CA PHE A 660 -22.28 -19.88 24.54
C PHE A 660 -23.53 -19.35 25.23
N ILE A 661 -23.83 -18.05 25.13
CA ILE A 661 -25.07 -17.52 25.72
C ILE A 661 -26.30 -18.20 25.12
N ASN A 662 -26.33 -18.42 23.81
CA ASN A 662 -27.44 -19.11 23.14
C ASN A 662 -27.54 -20.58 23.58
N ILE A 663 -26.42 -21.30 23.66
CA ILE A 663 -26.37 -22.68 24.18
C ILE A 663 -26.93 -22.76 25.60
N ILE A 664 -26.52 -21.84 26.47
CA ILE A 664 -26.96 -21.77 27.87
C ILE A 664 -28.46 -21.47 27.94
N LYS A 665 -28.95 -20.46 27.21
CA LYS A 665 -30.37 -20.09 27.17
C LYS A 665 -31.26 -21.19 26.61
N ASN A 666 -30.74 -22.00 25.69
CA ASN A 666 -31.46 -23.13 25.09
C ASN A 666 -31.31 -24.45 25.87
N ASN A 667 -30.62 -24.45 27.03
CA ASN A 667 -30.34 -25.65 27.83
C ASN A 667 -29.60 -26.76 27.06
N GLN A 668 -28.74 -26.42 26.10
CA GLN A 668 -28.00 -27.37 25.28
C GLN A 668 -26.62 -27.71 25.88
N MET A 669 -26.50 -27.79 27.20
CA MET A 669 -25.19 -27.92 27.88
C MET A 669 -24.45 -29.23 27.56
N GLU A 670 -25.16 -30.28 27.09
CA GLU A 670 -24.59 -31.58 26.75
C GLU A 670 -23.56 -31.54 25.60
N ILE A 671 -23.70 -30.61 24.64
CA ILE A 671 -22.75 -30.48 23.51
C ILE A 671 -21.49 -29.69 23.89
N LEU A 672 -21.51 -29.01 25.04
CA LEU A 672 -20.49 -28.05 25.41
C LEU A 672 -19.09 -28.66 25.52
N PRO A 673 -18.86 -29.85 26.15
CA PRO A 673 -17.54 -30.44 26.22
C PRO A 673 -16.89 -30.65 24.84
N LYS A 674 -17.68 -31.10 23.85
CA LYS A 674 -17.21 -31.30 22.48
C LYS A 674 -16.81 -29.99 21.78
N ILE A 675 -17.59 -28.92 21.97
CA ILE A 675 -17.23 -27.58 21.49
C ILE A 675 -15.95 -27.09 22.17
N LEU A 676 -15.84 -27.27 23.49
CA LEU A 676 -14.69 -26.83 24.27
C LEU A 676 -13.41 -27.57 23.87
N ARG A 677 -13.47 -28.88 23.65
CA ARG A 677 -12.31 -29.65 23.13
C ARG A 677 -11.89 -29.16 21.74
N HIS A 678 -12.84 -28.87 20.85
CA HIS A 678 -12.53 -28.28 19.54
C HIS A 678 -11.80 -26.94 19.69
N LEU A 679 -12.35 -26.01 20.49
CA LEU A 679 -11.76 -24.69 20.69
C LEU A 679 -10.37 -24.78 21.36
N PHE A 680 -10.22 -25.67 22.35
CA PHE A 680 -8.96 -25.95 23.01
C PHE A 680 -7.90 -26.40 21.98
N CYS A 681 -8.21 -27.44 21.19
CA CYS A 681 -7.30 -27.95 20.16
C CYS A 681 -7.06 -26.95 19.03
N HIS A 682 -8.06 -26.12 18.69
CA HIS A 682 -7.93 -25.06 17.70
C HIS A 682 -6.95 -23.98 18.14
N GLU A 683 -7.01 -23.52 19.39
CA GLU A 683 -6.05 -22.54 19.92
C GLU A 683 -4.63 -23.12 20.02
N ILE A 684 -4.48 -24.40 20.41
CA ILE A 684 -3.18 -25.09 20.34
C ILE A 684 -2.66 -25.11 18.89
N HIS A 685 -3.51 -25.41 17.91
CA HIS A 685 -3.15 -25.37 16.50
C HIS A 685 -2.68 -23.98 16.05
N ARG A 686 -3.35 -22.91 16.46
CA ARG A 686 -2.93 -21.53 16.15
C ARG A 686 -1.54 -21.21 16.71
N VAL A 687 -1.29 -21.58 17.96
CA VAL A 687 0.02 -21.38 18.63
C VAL A 687 1.12 -22.18 17.90
N VAL A 688 0.89 -23.47 17.67
CA VAL A 688 1.82 -24.35 16.96
C VAL A 688 2.10 -23.83 15.55
N ASN A 689 1.08 -23.44 14.80
CA ASN A 689 1.25 -22.87 13.45
C ASN A 689 2.04 -21.57 13.46
N LYS A 690 1.84 -20.71 14.46
CA LYS A 690 2.64 -19.48 14.62
C LYS A 690 4.11 -19.81 14.89
N MET A 691 4.41 -20.87 15.63
CA MET A 691 5.79 -21.35 15.84
C MET A 691 6.39 -21.90 14.54
N ILE A 692 5.66 -22.74 13.80
CA ILE A 692 6.16 -23.35 12.57
C ILE A 692 6.40 -22.29 11.48
N LYS A 693 5.48 -21.33 11.29
CA LYS A 693 5.57 -20.28 10.26
C LYS A 693 6.79 -19.36 10.40
N LYS A 694 7.47 -19.36 11.54
CA LYS A 694 8.74 -18.63 11.73
C LYS A 694 9.95 -19.31 11.05
N ASN A 695 9.80 -20.56 10.60
CA ASN A 695 10.85 -21.35 9.99
C ASN A 695 10.74 -21.36 8.45
N GLN A 696 11.88 -21.44 7.76
CA GLN A 696 11.95 -21.44 6.29
C GLN A 696 11.33 -22.70 5.67
N ASP A 697 11.55 -23.86 6.29
CA ASP A 697 10.96 -25.14 5.87
C ASP A 697 9.95 -25.63 6.93
N ILE A 698 8.70 -25.22 6.71
CA ILE A 698 7.53 -25.52 7.55
C ILE A 698 7.35 -27.02 7.74
N GLN A 699 7.48 -27.82 6.67
CA GLN A 699 7.22 -29.26 6.69
C GLN A 699 8.33 -30.01 7.41
N ASN A 700 9.59 -29.65 7.13
CA ASN A 700 10.73 -30.27 7.81
C ASN A 700 10.75 -29.92 9.30
N TYR A 701 10.46 -28.66 9.67
CA TYR A 701 10.37 -28.27 11.09
C TYR A 701 9.30 -29.08 11.83
N ALA A 702 8.09 -29.18 11.27
CA ALA A 702 7.03 -29.98 11.87
C ALA A 702 7.43 -31.46 12.01
N HIS A 703 8.11 -32.02 11.01
CA HIS A 703 8.61 -33.39 11.05
C HIS A 703 9.67 -33.59 12.15
N ILE A 704 10.66 -32.70 12.27
CA ILE A 704 11.71 -32.76 13.29
C ILE A 704 11.09 -32.64 14.69
N THR A 705 10.16 -31.71 14.87
CA THR A 705 9.45 -31.53 16.14
C THR A 705 8.65 -32.78 16.49
N LEU A 706 7.90 -33.37 15.55
CA LEU A 706 7.20 -34.65 15.77
C LEU A 706 8.15 -35.81 16.08
N LYS A 707 9.30 -35.88 15.38
CA LYS A 707 10.33 -36.91 15.62
C LYS A 707 10.85 -36.81 17.05
N SER A 708 11.15 -35.60 17.52
CA SER A 708 11.64 -35.33 18.87
C SER A 708 10.57 -35.52 19.95
N LEU A 709 9.33 -35.07 19.67
CA LEU A 709 8.19 -35.19 20.58
C LEU A 709 7.82 -36.65 20.84
N LEU A 710 7.84 -37.49 19.80
CA LEU A 710 7.41 -38.89 19.87
C LEU A 710 8.59 -39.88 20.04
N GLY A 711 9.82 -39.38 20.21
CA GLY A 711 10.99 -40.23 20.44
C GLY A 711 11.30 -41.19 19.28
N ILE A 712 11.07 -40.76 18.03
CA ILE A 712 11.33 -41.59 16.84
C ILE A 712 12.84 -41.70 16.62
N ASP A 713 13.37 -42.91 16.79
CA ASP A 713 14.79 -43.25 16.67
C ASP A 713 14.99 -44.38 15.65
N TYR A 714 15.39 -43.99 14.45
CA TYR A 714 15.64 -44.91 13.34
C TYR A 714 16.86 -45.81 13.57
N GLU A 715 17.82 -45.41 14.42
CA GLU A 715 19.00 -46.22 14.70
C GLU A 715 18.68 -47.34 15.69
N LYS A 716 17.90 -47.01 16.73
CA LYS A 716 17.53 -47.95 17.78
C LYS A 716 16.40 -48.90 17.37
N ASN A 717 15.34 -48.37 16.75
CA ASN A 717 14.10 -49.10 16.49
C ASN A 717 13.80 -49.27 14.98
N GLY A 718 14.72 -48.87 14.10
CA GLY A 718 14.54 -49.02 12.67
C GLY A 718 14.49 -50.48 12.25
N THR A 719 13.56 -50.83 11.36
CA THR A 719 13.48 -52.18 10.80
C THR A 719 14.80 -52.50 10.08
N PRO A 720 15.48 -53.62 10.42
CA PRO A 720 16.74 -53.98 9.78
C PRO A 720 16.51 -54.33 8.31
N LEU A 721 17.43 -53.91 7.45
CA LEU A 721 17.41 -54.32 6.05
C LEU A 721 17.78 -55.80 5.93
N PRO A 722 17.22 -56.52 4.95
CA PRO A 722 17.73 -57.84 4.62
C PRO A 722 19.15 -57.74 4.06
N LYS A 723 19.89 -58.86 4.10
CA LYS A 723 21.22 -58.92 3.49
C LYS A 723 21.12 -58.64 1.99
N MET A 724 22.17 -58.07 1.41
CA MET A 724 22.20 -57.80 -0.03
C MET A 724 21.89 -59.07 -0.84
N PHE A 725 21.00 -58.94 -1.83
CA PHE A 725 20.51 -60.02 -2.71
C PHE A 725 19.59 -61.07 -2.04
N ASP A 726 19.17 -60.86 -0.80
CA ASP A 726 18.17 -61.68 -0.10
C ASP A 726 16.93 -60.81 0.17
N GLN A 727 15.74 -61.21 -0.29
CA GLN A 727 14.52 -60.38 -0.21
C GLN A 727 13.34 -61.09 0.46
N ASN A 728 13.56 -62.22 1.14
CA ASN A 728 12.48 -63.08 1.62
C ASN A 728 11.83 -62.66 2.94
N ASN A 729 12.01 -61.41 3.41
CA ASN A 729 11.47 -60.94 4.68
C ASN A 729 10.31 -59.98 4.49
N ILE A 730 9.17 -60.28 5.12
CA ILE A 730 8.05 -59.35 5.29
C ILE A 730 8.45 -58.40 6.44
N PRO A 731 8.64 -57.10 6.18
CA PRO A 731 9.08 -56.17 7.23
C PRO A 731 7.94 -55.87 8.20
N GLU A 732 8.21 -55.95 9.50
CA GLU A 732 7.39 -55.38 10.55
C GLU A 732 7.95 -54.01 10.96
N PHE A 733 7.07 -53.03 11.17
CA PHE A 733 7.45 -51.65 11.46
C PHE A 733 7.06 -51.28 12.88
N PHE A 734 8.02 -50.70 13.61
CA PHE A 734 7.81 -50.19 14.96
C PHE A 734 6.74 -49.10 14.97
N ASP A 735 5.86 -49.13 15.98
CA ASP A 735 4.74 -48.19 16.12
C ASP A 735 4.55 -47.64 17.55
N GLU A 736 5.34 -48.10 18.52
CA GLU A 736 5.37 -47.54 19.87
C GLU A 736 6.12 -46.19 19.93
N TYR A 737 5.85 -45.38 20.96
CA TYR A 737 6.50 -44.08 21.17
C TYR A 737 6.82 -43.78 22.63
N THR A 738 7.69 -42.79 22.81
CA THR A 738 7.98 -42.19 24.12
C THR A 738 7.84 -40.68 23.97
N VAL A 739 6.99 -40.08 24.82
CA VAL A 739 6.72 -38.65 24.77
C VAL A 739 7.85 -37.87 25.43
N ASN A 740 8.36 -36.85 24.73
CA ASN A 740 9.23 -35.84 25.31
C ASN A 740 8.39 -34.69 25.91
N TYR A 741 8.17 -34.73 27.22
CA TYR A 741 7.37 -33.74 27.94
C TYR A 741 8.00 -32.35 28.00
N ASP A 742 9.31 -32.20 27.79
CA ASP A 742 9.93 -30.87 27.74
C ASP A 742 9.38 -30.05 26.56
N ILE A 743 9.15 -30.70 25.41
CA ILE A 743 8.56 -30.08 24.22
C ILE A 743 7.08 -29.74 24.45
N VAL A 744 6.34 -30.62 25.15
CA VAL A 744 4.95 -30.36 25.52
C VAL A 744 4.87 -29.11 26.40
N ASN A 745 5.70 -29.04 27.45
CA ASN A 745 5.77 -27.92 28.36
C ASN A 745 6.21 -26.63 27.67
N GLU A 746 7.16 -26.69 26.74
CA GLU A 746 7.58 -25.54 25.93
C GLU A 746 6.42 -24.98 25.11
N ILE A 747 5.68 -25.82 24.37
CA ILE A 747 4.54 -25.38 23.56
C ILE A 747 3.44 -24.78 24.44
N PHE A 748 3.10 -25.44 25.56
CA PHE A 748 2.08 -24.95 26.48
C PHE A 748 2.50 -23.66 27.21
N SER A 749 3.79 -23.38 27.33
CA SER A 749 4.26 -22.08 27.85
C SER A 749 3.83 -20.89 26.98
N TYR A 750 3.62 -21.11 25.68
CA TYR A 750 3.08 -20.14 24.73
C TYR A 750 1.54 -20.16 24.63
N ALA A 751 0.91 -21.21 25.14
CA ALA A 751 -0.53 -21.45 25.06
C ALA A 751 -1.22 -21.40 26.45
N LYS A 752 -0.66 -20.69 27.42
CA LYS A 752 -1.17 -20.66 28.81
C LYS A 752 -2.66 -20.32 28.91
N ASN A 753 -3.12 -19.41 28.07
CA ASN A 753 -4.51 -18.96 28.07
C ASN A 753 -5.50 -20.03 27.58
N VAL A 754 -5.03 -21.10 26.93
CA VAL A 754 -5.91 -22.19 26.46
C VAL A 754 -6.60 -22.89 27.63
N MET A 755 -5.97 -22.92 28.80
CA MET A 755 -6.53 -23.52 30.02
C MET A 755 -7.79 -22.81 30.53
N MET A 756 -8.01 -21.53 30.20
CA MET A 756 -9.20 -20.79 30.62
C MET A 756 -10.43 -21.08 29.75
N ILE A 757 -10.23 -21.57 28.52
CA ILE A 757 -11.31 -21.74 27.52
C ILE A 757 -12.47 -22.56 28.09
N PRO A 758 -12.25 -23.71 28.77
CA PRO A 758 -13.35 -24.52 29.29
C PRO A 758 -14.20 -23.83 30.36
N PHE A 759 -13.69 -22.79 31.03
CA PHE A 759 -14.40 -22.07 32.07
C PHE A 759 -15.28 -20.93 31.53
N ILE A 760 -15.01 -20.40 30.33
CA ILE A 760 -15.72 -19.24 29.76
C ILE A 760 -17.25 -19.42 29.79
N PRO A 761 -17.83 -20.55 29.30
CA PRO A 761 -19.28 -20.72 29.32
C PRO A 761 -19.86 -20.75 30.73
N TYR A 762 -19.10 -21.25 31.72
CA TYR A 762 -19.55 -21.32 33.11
C TYR A 762 -19.50 -19.95 33.78
N TYR A 763 -18.51 -19.11 33.47
CA TYR A 763 -18.52 -17.71 33.89
C TYR A 763 -19.73 -16.96 33.33
N ILE A 764 -20.03 -17.16 32.04
CA ILE A 764 -21.22 -16.60 31.39
C ILE A 764 -22.49 -17.14 32.05
N GLN A 765 -22.57 -18.43 32.34
CA GLN A 765 -23.73 -19.03 32.99
C GLN A 765 -23.95 -18.44 34.39
N ALA A 766 -22.89 -18.21 35.16
CA ALA A 766 -22.97 -17.66 36.50
C ALA A 766 -23.51 -16.23 36.54
N ILE A 767 -23.13 -15.35 35.59
CA ILE A 767 -23.68 -13.99 35.56
C ILE A 767 -25.13 -13.92 35.08
N LEU A 768 -25.65 -14.98 34.46
CA LEU A 768 -27.06 -15.08 34.08
C LEU A 768 -27.96 -15.53 35.26
N GLN A 769 -27.37 -15.87 36.41
CA GLN A 769 -28.11 -16.21 37.64
C GLN A 769 -28.51 -14.94 38.41
N GLU A 770 -29.52 -15.04 39.28
CA GLU A 770 -29.96 -13.91 40.12
C GLU A 770 -28.84 -13.38 41.03
N ASP A 771 -28.09 -14.27 41.69
CA ASP A 771 -26.90 -13.93 42.48
C ASP A 771 -25.61 -14.24 41.70
N LYS A 772 -25.24 -13.31 40.81
CA LYS A 772 -24.02 -13.40 39.99
C LYS A 772 -22.72 -13.48 40.81
N ILE A 773 -22.68 -12.90 42.02
CA ILE A 773 -21.48 -12.89 42.86
C ILE A 773 -21.26 -14.29 43.44
N GLU A 774 -22.31 -14.86 44.03
CA GLU A 774 -22.25 -16.23 44.56
C GLU A 774 -22.01 -17.23 43.42
N GLY A 775 -22.65 -17.03 42.26
CA GLY A 775 -22.46 -17.84 41.06
C GLY A 775 -21.00 -17.94 40.61
N ILE A 776 -20.32 -16.79 40.45
CA ILE A 776 -18.90 -16.77 40.03
C ILE A 776 -17.99 -17.35 41.11
N ASN A 777 -18.28 -17.11 42.39
CA ASN A 777 -17.47 -17.63 43.50
C ASN A 777 -17.61 -19.15 43.69
N LYS A 778 -18.72 -19.75 43.25
CA LYS A 778 -18.94 -21.21 43.27
C LYS A 778 -18.18 -21.96 42.17
N ILE A 779 -17.74 -21.28 41.11
CA ILE A 779 -16.98 -21.91 40.02
C ILE A 779 -15.63 -22.40 40.57
N SER A 780 -15.24 -23.61 40.23
CA SER A 780 -13.99 -24.21 40.70
C SER A 780 -12.75 -23.42 40.24
N GLU A 781 -11.62 -23.65 40.91
CA GLU A 781 -10.35 -23.01 40.52
C GLU A 781 -9.85 -23.55 39.17
N CYS A 782 -9.17 -22.72 38.39
CA CYS A 782 -8.59 -23.13 37.11
C CYS A 782 -7.33 -23.98 37.35
N ASN A 783 -7.49 -25.30 37.33
CA ASN A 783 -6.42 -26.28 37.43
C ASN A 783 -6.68 -27.44 36.45
N GLU A 784 -5.67 -28.29 36.24
CA GLU A 784 -5.72 -29.35 35.23
C GLU A 784 -6.84 -30.38 35.47
N GLU A 785 -7.11 -30.74 36.72
CA GLU A 785 -8.19 -31.68 37.08
C GLU A 785 -9.57 -31.11 36.71
N ASN A 786 -9.80 -29.83 37.03
CA ASN A 786 -11.06 -29.17 36.68
C ASN A 786 -11.18 -28.96 35.17
N VAL A 787 -10.10 -28.56 34.49
CA VAL A 787 -10.07 -28.45 33.01
C VAL A 787 -10.40 -29.79 32.36
N LYS A 788 -9.75 -30.87 32.80
CA LYS A 788 -10.01 -32.24 32.34
C LYS A 788 -11.48 -32.63 32.53
N SER A 789 -12.06 -32.29 33.68
CA SER A 789 -13.48 -32.56 33.96
C SER A 789 -14.42 -31.76 33.05
N LEU A 790 -14.15 -30.48 32.78
CA LEU A 790 -15.00 -29.64 31.93
C LEU A 790 -14.90 -30.00 30.44
N LEU A 791 -13.76 -30.53 30.01
CA LEU A 791 -13.54 -31.06 28.67
C LEU A 791 -14.09 -32.49 28.49
N ASP A 792 -14.58 -33.10 29.56
CA ASP A 792 -15.07 -34.48 29.61
C ASP A 792 -14.00 -35.50 29.13
N ILE A 793 -12.77 -35.34 29.64
CA ILE A 793 -11.65 -36.23 29.32
C ILE A 793 -11.49 -37.29 30.41
N HIS A 794 -11.66 -38.56 30.05
CA HIS A 794 -11.62 -39.69 30.98
C HIS A 794 -10.26 -40.38 31.11
N TYR A 795 -9.21 -39.88 30.44
CA TYR A 795 -7.84 -40.43 30.48
C TYR A 795 -6.84 -39.38 30.97
N ASN A 796 -5.53 -39.65 30.90
CA ASN A 796 -4.52 -38.72 31.42
C ASN A 796 -4.55 -37.38 30.64
N PHE A 797 -4.65 -36.25 31.35
CA PHE A 797 -4.71 -34.93 30.71
C PHE A 797 -3.42 -34.58 29.97
N GLU A 798 -2.27 -35.07 30.44
CA GLU A 798 -1.00 -34.91 29.74
C GLU A 798 -0.98 -35.62 28.38
N GLU A 799 -1.65 -36.76 28.26
CA GLU A 799 -1.80 -37.45 26.97
C GLU A 799 -2.72 -36.68 26.04
N PHE A 800 -3.80 -36.08 26.57
CA PHE A 800 -4.68 -35.20 25.78
C PHE A 800 -3.90 -34.02 25.19
N LYS A 801 -3.07 -33.35 26.00
CA LYS A 801 -2.17 -32.28 25.54
C LYS A 801 -1.25 -32.74 24.40
N VAL A 802 -0.67 -33.94 24.53
CA VAL A 802 0.18 -34.53 23.49
C VAL A 802 -0.61 -34.76 22.20
N PHE A 803 -1.81 -35.33 22.28
CA PHE A 803 -2.65 -35.57 21.11
C PHE A 803 -3.06 -34.28 20.40
N SER A 804 -3.39 -33.22 21.15
CA SER A 804 -3.66 -31.89 20.58
C SER A 804 -2.47 -31.33 19.81
N ILE A 805 -1.25 -31.45 20.37
CA ILE A 805 -0.01 -30.99 19.72
C ILE A 805 0.30 -31.82 18.47
N VAL A 806 0.20 -33.15 18.57
CA VAL A 806 0.46 -34.05 17.42
C VAL A 806 -0.52 -33.76 16.29
N GLN A 807 -1.81 -33.66 16.59
CA GLN A 807 -2.84 -33.33 15.60
C GLN A 807 -2.55 -31.96 14.95
N ALA A 808 -2.13 -30.96 15.72
CA ALA A 808 -1.75 -29.66 15.18
C ALA A 808 -0.54 -29.71 14.23
N LEU A 809 0.48 -30.52 14.56
CA LEU A 809 1.67 -30.70 13.73
C LEU A 809 1.41 -31.55 12.47
N LEU A 810 0.44 -32.47 12.52
CA LEU A 810 0.02 -33.27 11.37
C LEU A 810 -0.84 -32.46 10.39
N CYS A 811 -1.70 -31.58 10.91
CA CYS A 811 -2.70 -30.86 10.12
C CYS A 811 -2.42 -29.34 10.05
N ILE A 812 -1.26 -28.96 9.49
CA ILE A 812 -0.79 -27.56 9.42
C ILE A 812 -1.77 -26.66 8.66
N LYS A 813 -2.38 -27.17 7.58
CA LYS A 813 -3.30 -26.41 6.71
C LYS A 813 -4.76 -26.63 7.11
N ASN A 814 -5.61 -25.60 6.96
CA ASN A 814 -7.05 -25.72 7.23
C ASN A 814 -7.72 -26.81 6.37
N GLU A 815 -7.32 -26.96 5.10
CA GLU A 815 -7.80 -28.03 4.20
C GLU A 815 -7.54 -29.45 4.72
N SER A 816 -6.53 -29.62 5.58
CA SER A 816 -6.23 -30.91 6.23
C SER A 816 -6.97 -31.13 7.54
N ARG A 817 -7.72 -30.12 8.01
CA ARG A 817 -8.51 -30.15 9.25
C ARG A 817 -10.00 -30.20 8.97
N MET A 818 -10.46 -29.48 7.96
CA MET A 818 -11.88 -29.28 7.69
C MET A 818 -12.19 -29.37 6.19
N ASP A 819 -13.38 -29.87 5.91
CA ASP A 819 -13.99 -29.96 4.59
C ASP A 819 -15.07 -28.88 4.52
N THR A 820 -14.67 -27.67 4.10
CA THR A 820 -15.55 -26.49 4.02
C THR A 820 -16.74 -26.71 3.08
N SER A 821 -16.57 -27.51 2.02
CA SER A 821 -17.66 -27.80 1.07
C SER A 821 -18.78 -28.62 1.70
N ASN A 822 -18.44 -29.55 2.59
CA ASN A 822 -19.41 -30.38 3.31
C ASN A 822 -19.66 -29.94 4.75
N GLN A 823 -19.09 -28.80 5.18
CA GLN A 823 -19.22 -28.22 6.53
C GLN A 823 -18.93 -29.23 7.66
N ARG A 824 -17.83 -29.99 7.53
CA ARG A 824 -17.43 -31.02 8.51
C ARG A 824 -15.95 -30.97 8.85
N MET A 825 -15.60 -31.42 10.06
CA MET A 825 -14.20 -31.67 10.41
C MET A 825 -13.73 -33.02 9.87
N ILE A 826 -12.46 -33.10 9.52
CA ILE A 826 -11.78 -34.32 9.05
C ILE A 826 -10.86 -34.89 10.16
N ILE A 827 -10.54 -34.06 11.16
CA ILE A 827 -9.77 -34.45 12.33
C ILE A 827 -10.65 -35.06 13.41
N ILE A 828 -10.17 -36.16 14.00
CA ILE A 828 -10.85 -36.87 15.07
C ILE A 828 -10.93 -36.01 16.34
N ASP A 829 -12.02 -36.16 17.09
CA ASP A 829 -12.15 -35.63 18.44
C ASP A 829 -11.27 -36.47 19.39
N THR A 830 -10.37 -35.81 20.12
CA THR A 830 -9.43 -36.52 21.00
C THR A 830 -10.04 -36.91 22.35
N GLU A 831 -11.37 -36.99 22.47
CA GLU A 831 -12.06 -37.56 23.64
C GLU A 831 -11.69 -39.03 23.87
N ASN A 832 -11.59 -39.81 22.79
CA ASN A 832 -11.29 -41.23 22.86
C ASN A 832 -9.77 -41.48 22.84
N TYR A 833 -9.25 -42.07 23.92
CA TYR A 833 -7.83 -42.40 24.03
C TYR A 833 -7.36 -43.37 22.94
N GLU A 834 -8.10 -44.45 22.68
CA GLU A 834 -7.68 -45.49 21.73
C GLU A 834 -7.60 -44.95 20.30
N GLU A 835 -8.59 -44.18 19.87
CA GLU A 835 -8.56 -43.55 18.53
C GLU A 835 -7.42 -42.53 18.40
N SER A 836 -7.18 -41.75 19.44
CA SER A 836 -6.09 -40.77 19.48
C SER A 836 -4.71 -41.43 19.49
N ASN A 837 -4.55 -42.51 20.25
CA ASN A 837 -3.35 -43.32 20.30
C ASN A 837 -3.07 -43.99 18.94
N GLU A 838 -4.09 -44.58 18.31
CA GLU A 838 -3.98 -45.18 16.98
C GLU A 838 -3.59 -44.16 15.90
N MET A 839 -4.05 -42.91 15.99
CA MET A 839 -3.59 -41.82 15.12
C MET A 839 -2.06 -41.64 15.23
N VAL A 840 -1.52 -41.62 16.46
CA VAL A 840 -0.09 -41.46 16.72
C VAL A 840 0.70 -42.69 16.25
N LYS A 841 0.26 -43.91 16.62
CA LYS A 841 0.90 -45.17 16.21
C LYS A 841 0.95 -45.33 14.70
N LYS A 842 -0.14 -44.99 14.00
CA LYS A 842 -0.19 -45.03 12.53
C LYS A 842 0.81 -44.07 11.88
N TYR A 843 0.99 -42.88 12.45
CA TYR A 843 2.01 -41.93 11.99
C TYR A 843 3.42 -42.50 12.18
N ILE A 844 3.73 -43.04 13.36
CA ILE A 844 5.05 -43.62 13.67
C ILE A 844 5.36 -44.81 12.74
N ARG A 845 4.42 -45.74 12.61
CA ARG A 845 4.53 -46.90 11.70
C ARG A 845 4.83 -46.45 10.27
N THR A 846 4.15 -45.40 9.81
CA THR A 846 4.38 -44.82 8.48
C THR A 846 5.79 -44.24 8.36
N ARG A 847 6.31 -43.58 9.40
CA ARG A 847 7.67 -43.02 9.41
C ARG A 847 8.75 -44.10 9.36
N TYR A 848 8.64 -45.16 10.15
CA TYR A 848 9.59 -46.28 10.08
C TYR A 848 9.51 -47.02 8.74
N ARG A 849 8.31 -47.16 8.16
CA ARG A 849 8.15 -47.70 6.80
C ARG A 849 8.88 -46.85 5.75
N MET A 850 8.69 -45.53 5.78
CA MET A 850 9.35 -44.63 4.83
C MET A 850 10.88 -44.64 4.96
N ASP A 851 11.41 -44.69 6.19
CA ASP A 851 12.84 -44.83 6.44
C ASP A 851 13.38 -46.16 5.86
N TYR A 852 12.70 -47.28 6.17
CA TYR A 852 13.04 -48.60 5.64
C TYR A 852 13.03 -48.62 4.11
N GLU A 853 11.98 -48.10 3.48
CA GLU A 853 11.87 -48.02 2.02
C GLU A 853 12.99 -47.17 1.41
N SER A 854 13.36 -46.05 2.04
CA SER A 854 14.47 -45.21 1.60
C SER A 854 15.81 -45.97 1.66
N ARG A 855 16.12 -46.59 2.79
CA ARG A 855 17.35 -47.37 2.98
C ARG A 855 17.40 -48.60 2.08
N LEU A 856 16.26 -49.27 1.86
CA LEU A 856 16.13 -50.40 0.93
C LEU A 856 16.39 -49.96 -0.51
N ASN A 857 15.83 -48.83 -0.94
CA ASN A 857 16.06 -48.28 -2.27
C ASN A 857 17.55 -47.94 -2.50
N GLU A 858 18.25 -47.43 -1.48
CA GLU A 858 19.70 -47.23 -1.55
C GLU A 858 20.47 -48.55 -1.65
N GLN A 859 20.07 -49.58 -0.89
CA GLN A 859 20.65 -50.91 -0.99
C GLN A 859 20.44 -51.53 -2.38
N LEU A 860 19.23 -51.46 -2.94
CA LEU A 860 18.93 -51.97 -4.28
C LEU A 860 19.74 -51.26 -5.37
N LYS A 861 19.96 -49.95 -5.22
CA LYS A 861 20.86 -49.20 -6.12
C LYS A 861 22.31 -49.69 -6.03
N LYS A 862 22.79 -50.00 -4.81
CA LYS A 862 24.13 -50.59 -4.60
C LYS A 862 24.24 -51.99 -5.20
N GLU A 863 23.24 -52.85 -4.97
CA GLU A 863 23.15 -54.19 -5.57
C GLU A 863 23.17 -54.13 -7.09
N ALA A 864 22.38 -53.23 -7.68
CA ALA A 864 22.38 -52.99 -9.13
C ALA A 864 23.77 -52.55 -9.60
N SER A 865 24.42 -51.59 -8.93
CA SER A 865 25.78 -51.16 -9.29
C SER A 865 26.79 -52.30 -9.27
N ILE A 866 26.73 -53.20 -8.27
CA ILE A 866 27.60 -54.37 -8.18
C ILE A 866 27.37 -55.30 -9.38
N LEU A 867 26.11 -55.61 -9.69
CA LEU A 867 25.77 -56.46 -10.83
C LEU A 867 26.12 -55.81 -12.17
N GLU A 868 26.02 -54.49 -12.29
CA GLU A 868 26.51 -53.77 -13.47
C GLU A 868 28.01 -53.97 -13.66
N ASP A 869 28.81 -53.82 -12.61
CA ASP A 869 30.27 -53.98 -12.67
C ASP A 869 30.63 -55.43 -13.05
N GLU A 870 29.98 -56.41 -12.41
CA GLU A 870 30.17 -57.83 -12.72
C GLU A 870 29.76 -58.19 -14.15
N LEU A 871 28.64 -57.66 -14.64
CA LEU A 871 28.19 -57.86 -16.02
C LEU A 871 29.20 -57.30 -17.02
N VAL A 872 29.67 -56.08 -16.82
CA VAL A 872 30.63 -55.42 -17.70
C VAL A 872 31.94 -56.22 -17.77
N ILE A 873 32.48 -56.61 -16.61
CA ILE A 873 33.71 -57.41 -16.55
C ILE A 873 33.51 -58.75 -17.26
N LYS A 874 32.42 -59.47 -16.97
CA LYS A 874 32.11 -60.76 -17.62
C LYS A 874 32.00 -60.61 -19.13
N MET A 875 31.30 -59.58 -19.60
CA MET A 875 31.16 -59.32 -21.03
C MET A 875 32.51 -59.03 -21.69
N LEU A 876 33.33 -58.15 -21.12
CA LEU A 876 34.61 -57.77 -21.72
C LEU A 876 35.65 -58.90 -21.69
N THR A 877 35.66 -59.72 -20.63
CA THR A 877 36.62 -60.82 -20.46
C THR A 877 36.20 -62.14 -21.11
N SER A 878 34.94 -62.28 -21.54
CA SER A 878 34.45 -63.51 -22.20
C SER A 878 35.31 -63.95 -23.40
N GLU A 879 35.63 -65.23 -23.53
CA GLU A 879 36.47 -65.73 -24.62
C GLU A 879 35.65 -66.07 -25.88
N SER A 880 34.33 -66.03 -25.81
CA SER A 880 33.42 -66.34 -26.93
C SER A 880 32.42 -65.23 -27.20
N LEU A 881 32.07 -65.02 -28.48
CA LEU A 881 31.03 -64.07 -28.87
C LEU A 881 29.65 -64.48 -28.37
N GLU A 882 29.36 -65.78 -28.27
CA GLU A 882 28.08 -66.24 -27.76
C GLU A 882 27.87 -65.87 -26.29
N GLU A 883 28.90 -66.00 -25.44
CA GLU A 883 28.83 -65.56 -24.04
C GLU A 883 28.67 -64.03 -23.93
N PHE A 884 29.34 -63.27 -24.81
CA PHE A 884 29.17 -61.83 -24.88
C PHE A 884 27.74 -61.41 -25.29
N LYS A 885 27.18 -62.05 -26.33
CA LYS A 885 25.80 -61.83 -26.80
C LYS A 885 24.80 -62.20 -25.70
N GLU A 886 25.06 -63.27 -24.95
CA GLU A 886 24.23 -63.70 -23.83
C GLU A 886 24.18 -62.68 -22.70
N GLY A 887 25.29 -61.96 -22.46
CA GLY A 887 25.32 -60.83 -21.52
C GLY A 887 24.33 -59.71 -21.87
N PHE A 888 24.05 -59.48 -23.16
CA PHE A 888 22.99 -58.55 -23.57
C PHE A 888 21.58 -59.16 -23.46
N LYS A 889 21.43 -60.45 -23.79
CA LYS A 889 20.12 -61.12 -23.85
C LYS A 889 19.54 -61.47 -22.49
N ASN A 890 20.37 -62.00 -21.60
CA ASN A 890 19.96 -62.50 -20.29
C ASN A 890 20.55 -61.70 -19.14
N GLY A 891 21.62 -60.92 -19.37
CA GLY A 891 22.22 -60.09 -18.33
C GLY A 891 22.92 -60.92 -17.25
N ILE A 892 22.94 -60.39 -16.03
CA ILE A 892 23.37 -61.11 -14.83
C ILE A 892 22.31 -60.97 -13.74
N SER A 893 22.04 -62.07 -13.05
CA SER A 893 21.09 -62.14 -11.96
C SER A 893 21.76 -62.71 -10.70
N ARG A 894 21.44 -62.13 -9.55
CA ARG A 894 21.81 -62.66 -8.22
C ARG A 894 20.65 -62.44 -7.26
N GLY A 895 20.12 -63.52 -6.70
CA GLY A 895 18.87 -63.46 -5.95
C GLY A 895 17.73 -62.94 -6.82
N ASN A 896 16.99 -61.95 -6.32
CA ASN A 896 15.90 -61.29 -7.06
C ASN A 896 16.36 -60.10 -7.91
N SER A 897 17.64 -59.71 -7.85
CA SER A 897 18.17 -58.56 -8.57
C SER A 897 18.72 -59.01 -9.92
N THR A 898 18.30 -58.35 -11.01
CA THR A 898 18.76 -58.62 -12.37
C THR A 898 19.16 -57.33 -13.06
N VAL A 899 20.35 -57.31 -13.67
CA VAL A 899 20.85 -56.20 -14.49
C VAL A 899 21.06 -56.71 -15.91
N LYS A 900 20.55 -55.95 -16.89
CA LYS A 900 20.64 -56.30 -18.31
C LYS A 900 20.85 -55.03 -19.14
N ILE A 901 21.74 -55.12 -20.13
CA ILE A 901 21.96 -54.06 -21.11
C ILE A 901 21.05 -54.28 -22.31
N GLU A 902 19.88 -53.64 -22.35
CA GLU A 902 18.93 -53.79 -23.45
C GLU A 902 19.11 -52.70 -24.52
N ASN A 903 19.54 -51.51 -24.10
CA ASN A 903 19.74 -50.35 -24.96
C ASN A 903 20.75 -49.38 -24.34
N ILE A 904 21.03 -48.28 -25.04
CA ILE A 904 22.03 -47.27 -24.62
C ILE A 904 21.71 -46.53 -23.30
N TYR A 905 20.52 -46.72 -22.74
CA TYR A 905 20.10 -46.15 -21.45
C TYR A 905 20.01 -47.20 -20.34
N SER A 906 20.29 -48.47 -20.63
CA SER A 906 20.28 -49.53 -19.63
C SER A 906 21.42 -49.35 -18.62
N ALA A 907 21.14 -49.76 -17.40
CA ALA A 907 22.11 -50.00 -16.33
C ALA A 907 23.31 -50.81 -16.88
N GLY A 908 24.54 -50.34 -16.63
CA GLY A 908 25.78 -50.98 -17.10
C GLY A 908 26.31 -50.55 -18.48
N PHE A 909 25.50 -50.00 -19.39
CA PHE A 909 25.99 -49.61 -20.73
C PHE A 909 27.07 -48.52 -20.69
N LEU A 910 26.83 -47.46 -19.90
CA LEU A 910 27.81 -46.38 -19.76
C LEU A 910 29.12 -46.88 -19.13
N LYS A 911 29.03 -47.80 -18.17
CA LYS A 911 30.20 -48.44 -17.56
C LYS A 911 30.96 -49.28 -18.59
N LEU A 912 30.26 -50.08 -19.40
CA LEU A 912 30.86 -50.84 -20.50
C LEU A 912 31.65 -49.95 -21.47
N ILE A 913 31.06 -48.82 -21.89
CA ILE A 913 31.72 -47.88 -22.80
C ILE A 913 32.90 -47.18 -22.13
N ASN A 914 32.77 -46.77 -20.87
CA ASN A 914 33.85 -46.10 -20.14
C ASN A 914 35.03 -47.03 -19.90
N GLU A 915 34.76 -48.28 -19.56
CA GLU A 915 35.76 -49.33 -19.38
C GLU A 915 36.52 -49.58 -20.69
N LEU A 916 35.78 -49.77 -21.80
CA LEU A 916 36.39 -49.88 -23.13
C LEU A 916 37.20 -48.64 -23.50
N ASN A 917 36.67 -47.43 -23.32
CA ASN A 917 37.37 -46.20 -23.70
C ASN A 917 38.67 -45.99 -22.90
N SER A 918 38.68 -46.37 -21.62
CA SER A 918 39.81 -46.12 -20.72
C SER A 918 40.89 -47.18 -20.83
N ASN A 919 40.50 -48.45 -21.00
CA ASN A 919 41.39 -49.58 -20.76
C ASN A 919 41.67 -50.45 -21.99
N TYR A 920 41.03 -50.24 -23.15
CA TYR A 920 41.23 -51.12 -24.32
C TYR A 920 42.67 -51.19 -24.86
N LYS A 921 43.55 -50.22 -24.51
CA LYS A 921 44.96 -50.22 -24.91
C LYS A 921 45.88 -50.93 -23.92
N THR A 922 45.46 -51.02 -22.67
CA THR A 922 46.27 -51.56 -21.56
C THR A 922 45.85 -52.97 -21.19
N GLU A 923 44.55 -53.26 -21.28
CA GLU A 923 43.96 -54.56 -21.01
C GLU A 923 43.81 -55.36 -22.30
N ASN A 924 44.15 -56.66 -22.26
CA ASN A 924 44.03 -57.56 -23.41
C ASN A 924 42.64 -58.20 -23.44
N TYR A 925 41.61 -57.42 -23.80
CA TYR A 925 40.25 -57.94 -23.93
C TYR A 925 40.14 -58.91 -25.13
N PRO A 926 39.73 -60.18 -24.92
CA PRO A 926 39.54 -61.13 -26.00
C PRO A 926 38.47 -60.65 -26.99
N LEU A 927 38.69 -60.88 -28.28
CA LEU A 927 37.72 -60.57 -29.35
C LEU A 927 37.28 -59.09 -29.35
N LEU A 928 38.18 -58.18 -28.95
CA LEU A 928 37.88 -56.75 -28.81
C LEU A 928 37.21 -56.15 -30.05
N PHE A 929 37.73 -56.47 -31.24
CA PHE A 929 37.19 -55.96 -32.51
C PHE A 929 35.75 -56.41 -32.72
N ASP A 930 35.48 -57.71 -32.57
CA ASP A 930 34.18 -58.32 -32.82
C ASP A 930 33.13 -57.86 -31.79
N LYS A 931 33.50 -57.81 -30.51
CA LYS A 931 32.65 -57.28 -29.44
C LYS A 931 32.32 -55.80 -29.65
N THR A 932 33.33 -54.99 -29.98
CA THR A 932 33.13 -53.56 -30.26
C THR A 932 32.26 -53.35 -31.49
N SER A 933 32.36 -54.22 -32.50
CA SER A 933 31.51 -54.20 -33.69
C SER A 933 30.05 -54.50 -33.33
N ILE A 934 29.80 -55.52 -32.49
CA ILE A 934 28.46 -55.83 -31.98
C ILE A 934 27.89 -54.66 -31.16
N ILE A 935 28.71 -54.01 -30.32
CA ILE A 935 28.30 -52.80 -29.58
C ILE A 935 27.95 -51.68 -30.57
N LEU A 936 28.79 -51.42 -31.58
CA LEU A 936 28.52 -50.34 -32.52
C LEU A 936 27.27 -50.58 -33.37
N LEU A 937 27.06 -51.80 -33.84
CA LEU A 937 26.03 -52.15 -34.82
C LEU A 937 24.70 -52.57 -34.18
N GLY A 938 24.71 -53.06 -32.94
CA GLY A 938 23.56 -53.70 -32.32
C GLY A 938 23.27 -55.11 -32.86
N ARG A 939 24.12 -55.59 -33.77
CA ARG A 939 23.95 -56.80 -34.59
C ARG A 939 25.25 -57.59 -34.67
N ASP A 940 25.15 -58.88 -34.92
CA ASP A 940 26.31 -59.75 -35.17
C ASP A 940 26.64 -59.88 -36.67
N GLU A 941 27.61 -60.72 -36.97
CA GLU A 941 28.12 -60.98 -38.33
C GLU A 941 27.09 -61.59 -39.28
N ASP A 942 26.07 -62.29 -38.74
CA ASP A 942 24.97 -62.89 -39.48
C ASP A 942 23.74 -61.95 -39.62
N ASP A 943 23.93 -60.66 -39.33
CA ASP A 943 22.88 -59.61 -39.30
C ASP A 943 21.75 -59.90 -38.29
N GLN A 944 22.01 -60.72 -37.26
CA GLN A 944 21.06 -61.00 -36.19
C GLN A 944 21.09 -59.90 -35.12
N VAL A 945 19.92 -59.56 -34.58
CA VAL A 945 19.79 -58.54 -33.54
C VAL A 945 20.32 -59.08 -32.21
N VAL A 946 21.34 -58.43 -31.66
CA VAL A 946 21.95 -58.78 -30.37
C VAL A 946 21.41 -57.89 -29.25
N TRP A 947 21.39 -56.57 -29.47
CA TRP A 947 20.95 -55.60 -28.47
C TRP A 947 20.49 -54.28 -29.13
N ASN A 948 19.94 -53.35 -28.34
CA ASN A 948 19.47 -52.04 -28.82
C ASN A 948 18.43 -52.12 -29.97
N ASN A 949 17.66 -53.22 -30.05
CA ASN A 949 16.77 -53.54 -31.17
C ASN A 949 17.47 -53.57 -32.55
N GLY A 950 18.77 -53.85 -32.58
CA GLY A 950 19.57 -53.86 -33.81
C GLY A 950 19.88 -52.47 -34.35
N ASN A 951 19.69 -51.43 -33.52
CA ASN A 951 20.07 -50.07 -33.85
C ASN A 951 21.56 -49.85 -33.60
N VAL A 952 22.17 -49.08 -34.50
CA VAL A 952 23.53 -48.59 -34.30
C VAL A 952 23.62 -47.73 -33.03
N CYS A 953 24.71 -47.88 -32.28
CA CYS A 953 24.97 -47.11 -31.08
C CYS A 953 25.39 -45.68 -31.44
N ARG A 954 24.43 -44.75 -31.54
CA ARG A 954 24.69 -43.35 -31.92
C ARG A 954 25.42 -42.54 -30.83
N LYS A 955 25.16 -42.81 -29.55
CA LYS A 955 25.65 -41.98 -28.42
C LYS A 955 27.17 -42.07 -28.21
N SER A 956 27.74 -43.25 -28.47
CA SER A 956 29.17 -43.54 -28.23
C SER A 956 29.90 -43.94 -29.52
N ASN A 957 29.33 -43.65 -30.69
CA ASN A 957 29.88 -44.11 -31.97
C ASN A 957 31.31 -43.63 -32.21
N LYS A 958 31.68 -42.40 -31.81
CA LYS A 958 33.02 -41.87 -32.02
C LYS A 958 34.07 -42.70 -31.28
N ILE A 959 33.80 -43.06 -30.03
CA ILE A 959 34.67 -43.90 -29.20
C ILE A 959 34.82 -45.28 -29.85
N LEU A 960 33.69 -45.93 -30.14
CA LEU A 960 33.67 -47.28 -30.71
C LEU A 960 34.34 -47.34 -32.09
N LYS A 961 34.10 -46.34 -32.95
CA LYS A 961 34.76 -46.22 -34.26
C LYS A 961 36.27 -46.04 -34.13
N ASN A 962 36.73 -45.27 -33.15
CA ASN A 962 38.16 -45.11 -32.91
C ASN A 962 38.79 -46.43 -32.46
N ILE A 963 38.16 -47.13 -31.51
CA ILE A 963 38.63 -48.45 -31.05
C ILE A 963 38.71 -49.43 -32.23
N LEU A 964 37.68 -49.51 -33.08
CA LEU A 964 37.68 -50.40 -34.25
C LEU A 964 38.77 -50.03 -35.27
N LYS A 965 38.92 -48.74 -35.59
CA LYS A 965 39.96 -48.26 -36.53
C LYS A 965 41.37 -48.51 -36.03
N GLU A 966 41.60 -48.38 -34.72
CA GLU A 966 42.90 -48.59 -34.10
C GLU A 966 43.22 -50.08 -33.89
N SER A 967 42.19 -50.93 -33.69
CA SER A 967 42.38 -52.37 -33.49
C SER A 967 42.55 -53.16 -34.79
N ASP A 968 41.77 -52.87 -35.83
CA ASP A 968 41.91 -53.50 -37.15
C ASP A 968 41.32 -52.58 -38.25
N SER A 969 42.21 -51.84 -38.93
CA SER A 969 41.79 -50.85 -39.93
C SER A 969 41.22 -51.47 -41.21
N GLU A 970 41.62 -52.70 -41.56
CA GLU A 970 41.13 -53.38 -42.78
C GLU A 970 39.71 -53.89 -42.56
N ARG A 971 39.46 -54.59 -41.45
CA ARG A 971 38.12 -55.08 -41.10
C ARG A 971 37.15 -53.92 -40.81
N TRP A 972 37.65 -52.77 -40.38
CA TRP A 972 36.83 -51.58 -40.19
C TRP A 972 36.09 -51.14 -41.46
N GLU A 973 36.68 -51.28 -42.65
CA GLU A 973 36.01 -50.87 -43.90
C GLU A 973 34.74 -51.68 -44.17
N GLU A 974 34.73 -52.97 -43.80
CA GLU A 974 33.58 -53.86 -43.89
C GLU A 974 32.49 -53.47 -42.89
N VAL A 975 32.89 -53.23 -41.64
CA VAL A 975 31.99 -52.76 -40.57
C VAL A 975 31.41 -51.39 -40.89
N GLU A 976 32.18 -50.49 -41.53
CA GLU A 976 31.71 -49.16 -41.92
C GLU A 976 30.62 -49.23 -43.00
N LYS A 977 30.73 -50.16 -43.94
CA LYS A 977 29.68 -50.42 -44.95
C LYS A 977 28.40 -50.89 -44.27
N ILE A 978 28.49 -51.83 -43.32
CA ILE A 978 27.34 -52.32 -42.55
C ILE A 978 26.75 -51.19 -41.69
N TYR A 979 27.58 -50.40 -41.01
CA TYR A 979 27.15 -49.24 -40.23
C TYR A 979 26.35 -48.27 -41.08
N LYS A 980 26.81 -47.94 -42.30
CA LYS A 980 26.10 -47.03 -43.22
C LYS A 980 24.75 -47.61 -43.66
N LYS A 981 24.70 -48.91 -43.96
CA LYS A 981 23.46 -49.62 -44.33
C LYS A 981 22.41 -49.60 -43.22
N HIS A 982 22.84 -49.72 -41.96
CA HIS A 982 21.94 -49.84 -40.80
C HIS A 982 21.87 -48.56 -39.94
N ASN A 983 22.32 -47.40 -40.44
CA ASN A 983 22.30 -46.12 -39.70
C ASN A 983 20.89 -45.50 -39.58
N ILE A 984 19.83 -46.31 -39.67
CA ILE A 984 18.44 -45.94 -39.41
C ILE A 984 18.06 -46.34 -37.98
N HIS A 985 17.12 -45.61 -37.37
CA HIS A 985 16.61 -45.89 -36.03
C HIS A 985 15.28 -46.65 -36.13
N ILE A 986 15.29 -47.85 -35.58
CA ILE A 986 14.16 -48.74 -35.35
C ILE A 986 13.57 -48.39 -33.98
N TYR A 987 12.32 -47.93 -33.97
CA TYR A 987 11.53 -47.67 -32.78
C TYR A 987 11.16 -48.98 -32.05
N ARG A 988 10.78 -48.86 -30.78
CA ARG A 988 10.26 -49.99 -29.99
C ARG A 988 8.92 -50.48 -30.58
N SER A 989 8.63 -51.75 -30.45
CA SER A 989 7.41 -52.40 -30.97
C SER A 989 6.12 -52.02 -30.24
N TYR A 990 6.21 -51.35 -29.08
CA TYR A 990 5.06 -50.98 -28.24
C TYR A 990 4.60 -49.53 -28.49
N GLY A 991 3.90 -49.32 -29.60
CA GLY A 991 3.18 -48.08 -29.90
C GLY A 991 4.03 -46.87 -30.30
N MET A 992 3.34 -45.76 -30.58
CA MET A 992 3.97 -44.50 -30.95
C MET A 992 4.67 -43.85 -29.75
N ASN A 993 5.81 -43.20 -29.99
CA ASN A 993 6.47 -42.39 -28.96
C ASN A 993 5.68 -41.10 -28.65
N ARG A 994 6.11 -40.33 -27.64
CA ARG A 994 5.50 -39.03 -27.25
C ARG A 994 5.44 -37.97 -28.36
N HIS A 995 6.13 -38.21 -29.48
CA HIS A 995 6.15 -37.33 -30.66
C HIS A 995 5.32 -37.91 -31.83
N GLY A 996 4.60 -39.02 -31.61
CA GLY A 996 3.73 -39.66 -32.60
C GLY A 996 4.47 -40.49 -33.66
N HIS A 997 5.69 -40.99 -33.36
CA HIS A 997 6.49 -41.80 -34.29
C HIS A 997 6.61 -43.25 -33.84
N ASP A 998 6.58 -44.16 -34.81
CA ASP A 998 6.82 -45.60 -34.67
C ASP A 998 7.55 -46.14 -35.92
N ASN A 999 7.66 -47.47 -36.05
CA ASN A 999 8.30 -48.09 -37.23
C ASN A 999 7.49 -47.93 -38.53
N GLY A 1000 6.18 -47.67 -38.46
CA GLY A 1000 5.34 -47.36 -39.62
C GLY A 1000 5.33 -45.88 -39.99
N LYS A 1001 5.70 -45.00 -39.06
CA LYS A 1001 5.78 -43.54 -39.17
C LYS A 1001 7.13 -43.02 -38.63
N PRO A 1002 8.27 -43.35 -39.28
CA PRO A 1002 9.57 -42.95 -38.79
C PRO A 1002 9.83 -41.46 -39.02
N SER A 1003 10.41 -40.77 -38.02
CA SER A 1003 10.87 -39.39 -38.22
C SER A 1003 12.07 -39.29 -39.18
N TYR A 1004 12.34 -38.11 -39.75
CA TYR A 1004 13.52 -37.85 -40.58
C TYR A 1004 14.83 -38.22 -39.85
N TRP A 1005 14.88 -37.97 -38.53
CA TRP A 1005 16.00 -38.37 -37.69
C TRP A 1005 16.14 -39.90 -37.57
N ALA A 1006 15.01 -40.61 -37.55
CA ALA A 1006 15.01 -42.07 -37.56
C ALA A 1006 15.43 -42.63 -38.92
N LEU A 1007 15.13 -41.94 -40.01
CA LEU A 1007 15.64 -42.27 -41.35
C LEU A 1007 17.14 -41.98 -41.54
N GLY A 1008 17.80 -41.38 -40.53
CA GLY A 1008 19.25 -41.15 -40.52
C GLY A 1008 19.67 -39.75 -40.96
N TYR A 1009 18.73 -38.85 -41.25
CA TYR A 1009 18.99 -37.47 -41.65
C TYR A 1009 19.20 -36.56 -40.44
N LYS A 1010 20.06 -35.54 -40.58
CA LYS A 1010 20.35 -34.60 -39.48
C LYS A 1010 19.27 -33.55 -39.30
N THR A 1011 18.71 -33.06 -40.40
CA THR A 1011 17.61 -32.09 -40.42
C THR A 1011 16.55 -32.49 -41.44
N LEU A 1012 15.41 -31.81 -41.39
CA LEU A 1012 14.36 -31.99 -42.39
C LEU A 1012 14.82 -31.51 -43.77
N GLU A 1013 15.59 -30.41 -43.85
CA GLU A 1013 16.15 -29.95 -45.13
C GLU A 1013 17.17 -30.94 -45.69
N ASP A 1014 17.98 -31.55 -44.82
CA ASP A 1014 18.94 -32.60 -45.22
C ASP A 1014 18.23 -33.77 -45.91
N MET A 1015 17.07 -34.19 -45.37
CA MET A 1015 16.22 -35.19 -46.01
C MET A 1015 15.64 -34.69 -47.33
N PHE A 1016 15.02 -33.50 -47.34
CA PHE A 1016 14.37 -32.95 -48.55
C PHE A 1016 15.35 -32.69 -49.70
N ASN A 1017 16.59 -32.34 -49.41
CA ASN A 1017 17.62 -32.17 -50.44
C ASN A 1017 18.17 -33.51 -50.96
N SER A 1018 17.97 -34.60 -50.21
CA SER A 1018 18.56 -35.92 -50.49
C SER A 1018 17.60 -36.91 -51.14
N VAL A 1019 16.29 -36.64 -51.15
CA VAL A 1019 15.27 -37.55 -51.67
C VAL A 1019 14.41 -36.90 -52.77
N PRO A 1020 13.84 -37.68 -53.71
CA PRO A 1020 12.96 -37.14 -54.76
C PRO A 1020 11.71 -36.45 -54.20
N GLN A 1021 11.15 -35.49 -54.94
CA GLN A 1021 9.96 -34.72 -54.53
C GLN A 1021 8.76 -35.62 -54.16
N GLU A 1022 8.57 -36.74 -54.85
CA GLU A 1022 7.50 -37.70 -54.55
C GLU A 1022 7.63 -38.30 -53.13
N GLU A 1023 8.84 -38.56 -52.67
CA GLU A 1023 9.11 -39.08 -51.32
C GLU A 1023 8.92 -37.98 -50.27
N ILE A 1024 9.26 -36.73 -50.60
CA ILE A 1024 8.96 -35.54 -49.77
C ILE A 1024 7.46 -35.39 -49.58
N ASP A 1025 6.69 -35.45 -50.67
CA ASP A 1025 5.23 -35.27 -50.64
C ASP A 1025 4.57 -36.40 -49.85
N LYS A 1026 5.03 -37.64 -50.04
CA LYS A 1026 4.60 -38.79 -49.24
C LYS A 1026 4.93 -38.60 -47.76
N TYR A 1027 6.13 -38.15 -47.42
CA TYR A 1027 6.52 -37.87 -46.03
C TYR A 1027 5.67 -36.76 -45.41
N LYS A 1028 5.43 -35.66 -46.13
CA LYS A 1028 4.54 -34.56 -45.69
C LYS A 1028 3.12 -35.05 -45.43
N SER A 1029 2.60 -35.94 -46.27
CA SER A 1029 1.23 -36.49 -46.12
C SER A 1029 1.06 -37.35 -44.85
N ILE A 1030 2.12 -38.05 -44.43
CA ILE A 1030 2.12 -38.92 -43.24
C ILE A 1030 2.36 -38.11 -41.95
N HIS A 1031 3.14 -37.02 -42.02
CA HIS A 1031 3.66 -36.29 -40.85
C HIS A 1031 3.00 -34.91 -40.59
N THR A 1032 1.70 -34.77 -40.89
CA THR A 1032 0.92 -33.51 -40.86
C THR A 1032 0.92 -32.67 -39.57
N TYR A 1033 1.25 -33.23 -38.39
CA TYR A 1033 1.28 -32.50 -37.12
C TYR A 1033 2.53 -32.79 -36.27
N CYS A 1034 3.62 -33.23 -36.90
CA CYS A 1034 4.86 -33.61 -36.22
C CYS A 1034 6.10 -33.20 -37.03
N CYS A 1035 7.31 -33.52 -36.55
CA CYS A 1035 8.58 -33.22 -37.21
C CYS A 1035 8.88 -31.75 -37.56
N GLY A 1036 8.10 -30.78 -37.07
CA GLY A 1036 8.30 -29.36 -37.37
C GLY A 1036 7.81 -28.92 -38.76
N LEU A 1037 7.03 -29.77 -39.45
CA LEU A 1037 6.56 -29.52 -40.82
C LEU A 1037 5.65 -28.30 -40.97
N ASN A 1038 4.97 -27.85 -39.92
CA ASN A 1038 4.14 -26.63 -39.94
C ASN A 1038 4.95 -25.33 -40.17
N ARG A 1039 6.29 -25.41 -40.21
CA ARG A 1039 7.19 -24.30 -40.52
C ARG A 1039 7.68 -24.29 -41.99
N TYR A 1040 7.29 -25.27 -42.81
CA TYR A 1040 7.77 -25.46 -44.20
C TYR A 1040 6.65 -25.62 -45.22
#